data_AF-A0A0S8E9W3-F1
#
_entry.id   AF-A0A0S8E9W3-F1
#
_cell.length_a   1.000
_cell.length_b   1.000
_cell.length_c   1.000
_cell.angle_alpha   90.00
_cell.angle_beta   90.00
_cell.angle_gamma   90.00
#
_symmetry.space_group_name_H-M   'P 1'
#
loop_
_entity.id
_entity.type
_entity.pdbx_description
1 polymer ?
#
loop_
_entity_poly.entity_id
_entity_poly.type
_entity_poly.pdbx_seq_one_letter_code
_entity_poly.pdbx_strand_id
1 'polypeptide(L)'
;MISAYLQKEPDMRRSVLFRVFGNSAAFAYVWAAVIASGLPGTGVARADGLRIDNATVAPRDASAAYVKFDISWEHSWRHGVFHDAAWVFFKVQADGKAGWRHARLVADKVVNPTGYGRGKGTPLELVVPDGEDGFVGMFVRRAADGKGAVETRNVTAVLDFTAASGVKKDVKDPRIEAFGIEMVYVAEGPFSLGSGGAELNRFYMWTDRSRDIAPRRLGTAGWLRHDDGQDTPPYRVTGSGAIPTGRQEGKLWAAGIRPADGGEIPARFPNGYAAFYSMKFHYITQGHYADFLNTLTEKEASKRYHARGHGLAIKRSGTSPNYTYSASQPQGRCPWLSWADGAAFAAWTGLRPMTELEYEKAIRGPINVGTSYWGVAGLNSGGHYERPVSAGSAAGRAFAGTHGRGKPALPADWPVDVGGAVFRNQYRVGSHLHTSGRSSAIDVFADRNLHPYAGWRAARSAPAGDTAVGPIPIRTLGHQIPRSGGRVRADGVLDEWPKPTLTLSGPADVFPVYRRFAPFDYYGRPLKPWQGPQDLSAKVYVGWDGAALCVAAEVSDELHVNTKTGSDISSGDALQMGLVTAEGVHWNIALALTRTGVALHQYVGEGDTLVKTADCAVARDEKAKVTRYELRLPLAALGLKGGAEFGLNLVFFDDDGDGQPYWLQLAPGLAGRGLATGLPVKEHLFTRGRAGVLACVLLLGAGAARANVGIANVMVASRDAKTATVTFDISWDKSWRHEANHDAAWVFFKVRPEDQSDWQHVRLVADKVLNPAGYGQEKGGTALDFIVPGGKDGFLGMFVRRAEYGVGKVTATKVTAVWGLAAGKGITKDTKVRMRAFGIEMVYVAEGPFNLGSGGTEPFRFYKFTDGTQHRLPYRVTGPGAIPTGRRARGYEPEDGGEIPAAFPNGYAALYCMKYHILKGQYAGFLNTLSPEQAQVRYVRKSGVTRSGQSPNYTYSPDFPYRSCGGLSWADGVAFGAWAALRPMTELEFEKVSRGPMEAGWDTGDRLDHPSYWAVQSWCGWRVFPERVVTAANARG
;
A
#
# COMPACT_ATOMS: atom_id res chain seq x y z
N MET A 1 -41.02 24.15 -59.93
CA MET A 1 -39.77 24.10 -60.73
C MET A 1 -38.59 24.35 -59.79
N ILE A 2 -38.09 23.46 -58.94
CA ILE A 2 -37.80 22.03 -59.02
C ILE A 2 -38.45 21.39 -57.80
N SER A 3 -39.65 20.88 -58.03
CA SER A 3 -40.31 19.82 -57.27
C SER A 3 -40.65 18.79 -58.34
N ALA A 4 -40.70 17.53 -57.95
CA ALA A 4 -41.04 16.35 -58.73
C ALA A 4 -39.87 15.55 -59.31
N TYR A 5 -39.97 14.25 -59.02
CA TYR A 5 -39.53 13.10 -59.79
C TYR A 5 -38.04 12.74 -59.70
N LEU A 6 -37.69 11.78 -58.85
CA LEU A 6 -37.86 10.33 -59.05
C LEU A 6 -36.91 9.76 -60.10
N GLN A 7 -36.44 8.54 -59.78
CA GLN A 7 -36.12 7.47 -60.71
C GLN A 7 -34.76 7.54 -61.43
N LYS A 8 -33.76 6.82 -60.89
CA LYS A 8 -33.43 5.43 -61.26
C LYS A 8 -31.99 5.08 -60.82
N GLU A 9 -31.87 4.04 -60.00
CA GLU A 9 -30.67 3.18 -59.85
C GLU A 9 -30.29 2.51 -61.21
N PRO A 10 -29.14 1.83 -61.41
CA PRO A 10 -28.10 1.31 -60.48
C PRO A 10 -26.65 1.65 -60.92
N ASP A 11 -25.57 1.49 -60.15
CA ASP A 11 -24.88 0.22 -59.92
C ASP A 11 -23.71 0.32 -58.92
N MET A 12 -23.69 -0.66 -58.01
CA MET A 12 -22.56 -1.40 -57.45
C MET A 12 -21.30 -0.70 -56.86
N ARG A 13 -21.25 -0.82 -55.52
CA ARG A 13 -20.16 -1.33 -54.65
C ARG A 13 -19.41 -0.33 -53.74
N ARG A 14 -19.79 -0.48 -52.45
CA ARG A 14 -19.01 -0.38 -51.19
C ARG A 14 -18.99 0.97 -50.44
N SER A 15 -20.12 1.23 -49.79
CA SER A 15 -20.35 1.44 -48.33
C SER A 15 -19.15 1.75 -47.40
N VAL A 16 -19.20 2.58 -46.34
CA VAL A 16 -20.04 3.68 -45.78
C VAL A 16 -19.59 3.83 -44.31
N LEU A 17 -19.38 5.06 -43.78
CA LEU A 17 -20.06 5.60 -42.57
C LEU A 17 -19.56 7.02 -42.16
N PHE A 18 -20.50 7.97 -42.21
CA PHE A 18 -20.52 9.35 -41.67
C PHE A 18 -20.73 9.36 -40.13
N ARG A 19 -20.14 10.27 -39.31
CA ARG A 19 -20.56 11.66 -38.93
C ARG A 19 -21.98 11.77 -38.34
N VAL A 20 -22.40 12.70 -37.45
CA VAL A 20 -21.86 13.73 -36.53
C VAL A 20 -23.10 14.25 -35.75
N PHE A 21 -22.96 14.44 -34.43
CA PHE A 21 -23.69 15.32 -33.49
C PHE A 21 -25.24 15.42 -33.44
N GLY A 22 -25.77 15.12 -32.25
CA GLY A 22 -27.02 15.63 -31.68
C GLY A 22 -26.84 15.80 -30.16
N ASN A 23 -27.22 16.97 -29.64
CA ASN A 23 -26.76 17.57 -28.40
C ASN A 23 -27.77 17.37 -27.23
N SER A 24 -27.25 17.41 -26.00
CA SER A 24 -27.87 18.03 -24.80
C SER A 24 -28.84 17.22 -23.90
N ALA A 25 -28.45 17.16 -22.61
CA ALA A 25 -29.27 17.42 -21.40
C ALA A 25 -29.68 16.29 -20.42
N ALA A 26 -29.40 15.01 -20.63
CA ALA A 26 -29.74 13.96 -19.64
C ALA A 26 -28.54 13.37 -18.86
N PHE A 27 -27.33 13.89 -19.11
CA PHE A 27 -26.06 13.26 -18.72
C PHE A 27 -25.52 13.63 -17.32
N ALA A 28 -26.28 14.38 -16.51
CA ALA A 28 -25.76 14.95 -15.27
C ALA A 28 -26.19 14.24 -13.96
N TYR A 29 -27.20 13.36 -13.94
CA TYR A 29 -27.90 13.04 -12.67
C TYR A 29 -27.65 11.67 -12.00
N VAL A 30 -27.05 10.67 -12.66
CA VAL A 30 -26.92 9.31 -12.06
C VAL A 30 -25.53 9.02 -11.48
N TRP A 31 -24.53 9.87 -11.77
CA TRP A 31 -23.18 9.83 -11.18
C TRP A 31 -23.11 10.24 -9.70
N ALA A 32 -24.27 10.31 -9.06
CA ALA A 32 -24.54 10.99 -7.81
C ALA A 32 -24.71 10.12 -6.60
N ALA A 33 -24.96 8.82 -6.80
CA ALA A 33 -25.64 7.98 -5.80
C ALA A 33 -24.84 6.74 -5.34
N VAL A 34 -23.74 6.37 -6.01
CA VAL A 34 -23.02 5.10 -5.77
C VAL A 34 -21.70 5.25 -4.98
N ILE A 35 -21.26 6.48 -4.79
CA ILE A 35 -20.13 6.85 -3.94
C ILE A 35 -20.48 6.75 -2.42
N ALA A 36 -21.72 6.37 -2.03
CA ALA A 36 -22.22 6.60 -0.65
C ALA A 36 -22.14 5.47 0.32
N SER A 37 -22.58 4.35 -0.18
CA SER A 37 -22.71 3.17 0.61
C SER A 37 -21.35 2.52 0.58
N GLY A 38 -20.54 2.91 1.58
CA GLY A 38 -19.19 2.43 1.79
C GLY A 38 -19.08 0.91 1.65
N LEU A 39 -18.26 0.49 0.68
CA LEU A 39 -17.71 -0.86 0.61
C LEU A 39 -16.57 -0.97 1.62
N PRO A 40 -16.63 -1.89 2.60
CA PRO A 40 -15.45 -2.29 3.35
C PRO A 40 -14.64 -3.26 2.48
N GLY A 41 -13.41 -2.91 2.11
CA GLY A 41 -12.52 -3.86 1.40
C GLY A 41 -11.65 -3.28 0.29
N THR A 42 -11.05 -2.12 0.50
CA THR A 42 -9.69 -1.89 -0.02
C THR A 42 -8.82 -1.71 1.21
N GLY A 43 -7.54 -2.11 1.18
CA GLY A 43 -6.58 -1.80 2.24
C GLY A 43 -6.47 -0.29 2.37
N VAL A 44 -7.35 0.32 3.15
CA VAL A 44 -7.29 1.72 3.52
C VAL A 44 -6.22 1.74 4.59
N ALA A 45 -5.14 2.50 4.41
CA ALA A 45 -4.55 3.13 5.58
C ALA A 45 -5.73 3.70 6.38
N ARG A 46 -5.84 3.33 7.64
CA ARG A 46 -6.82 3.95 8.55
C ARG A 46 -6.01 5.02 9.26
N ALA A 47 -6.62 6.19 9.51
CA ALA A 47 -6.01 7.07 10.50
C ALA A 47 -5.91 6.28 11.83
N ASP A 48 -4.89 6.55 12.65
CA ASP A 48 -4.56 5.77 13.86
C ASP A 48 -5.49 6.11 15.03
N GLY A 49 -6.76 6.40 14.71
CA GLY A 49 -7.81 6.64 15.67
C GLY A 49 -7.59 7.90 16.51
N LEU A 50 -6.90 8.93 16.00
CA LEU A 50 -6.77 10.21 16.70
C LEU A 50 -8.14 10.73 17.13
N ARG A 51 -8.28 10.94 18.44
CA ARG A 51 -9.49 11.47 19.09
C ARG A 51 -9.11 12.61 20.01
N ILE A 52 -9.97 13.62 20.03
CA ILE A 52 -9.93 14.70 20.99
C ILE A 52 -11.33 14.82 21.58
N ASP A 53 -11.46 14.52 22.86
CA ASP A 53 -12.74 14.41 23.56
C ASP A 53 -12.77 15.36 24.77
N ASN A 54 -13.96 15.54 25.35
CA ASN A 54 -14.15 16.29 26.59
C ASN A 54 -13.61 17.73 26.55
N ALA A 55 -13.66 18.38 25.38
CA ALA A 55 -13.25 19.76 25.21
C ALA A 55 -14.17 20.69 26.03
N THR A 56 -13.60 21.40 26.98
CA THR A 56 -14.28 22.37 27.83
C THR A 56 -13.51 23.68 27.84
N VAL A 57 -14.21 24.80 27.93
CA VAL A 57 -13.60 26.13 27.98
C VAL A 57 -14.01 26.84 29.27
N ALA A 58 -13.04 27.48 29.94
CA ALA A 58 -13.28 28.29 31.12
C ALA A 58 -12.45 29.58 31.06
N PRO A 59 -12.96 30.72 31.54
CA PRO A 59 -12.17 31.95 31.60
C PRO A 59 -10.89 31.76 32.45
N ARG A 60 -9.76 32.25 31.93
CA ARG A 60 -8.52 32.40 32.70
C ARG A 60 -8.44 33.80 33.30
N ASP A 61 -8.66 34.81 32.46
CA ASP A 61 -8.60 36.22 32.80
C ASP A 61 -9.53 37.03 31.86
N ALA A 62 -9.37 38.35 31.78
CA ALA A 62 -10.20 39.22 30.96
C ALA A 62 -10.01 39.04 29.45
N SER A 63 -8.86 38.53 29.00
CA SER A 63 -8.50 38.38 27.59
C SER A 63 -8.27 36.94 27.14
N ALA A 64 -8.11 35.98 28.06
CA ALA A 64 -7.76 34.60 27.76
C ALA A 64 -8.66 33.54 28.43
N ALA A 65 -8.68 32.36 27.81
CA ALA A 65 -9.38 31.16 28.27
C ALA A 65 -8.43 29.99 28.48
N TYR A 66 -8.80 29.09 29.38
CA TYR A 66 -8.31 27.72 29.35
C TYR A 66 -9.25 26.84 28.54
N VAL A 67 -8.65 25.98 27.71
CA VAL A 67 -9.36 24.86 27.09
C VAL A 67 -8.76 23.57 27.60
N LYS A 68 -9.58 22.75 28.23
CA LYS A 68 -9.19 21.41 28.67
C LYS A 68 -9.78 20.37 27.74
N PHE A 69 -9.00 19.37 27.38
CA PHE A 69 -9.43 18.27 26.52
C PHE A 69 -8.62 17.01 26.81
N ASP A 70 -9.16 15.87 26.38
CA ASP A 70 -8.46 14.58 26.37
C ASP A 70 -8.00 14.29 24.95
N ILE A 71 -6.83 13.65 24.78
CA ILE A 71 -6.30 13.27 23.47
C ILE A 71 -5.78 11.83 23.47
N SER A 72 -6.04 11.09 22.41
CA SER A 72 -5.53 9.73 22.22
C SER A 72 -5.32 9.32 20.76
N TRP A 73 -4.31 8.49 20.48
CA TRP A 73 -4.12 7.79 19.20
C TRP A 73 -3.21 6.55 19.38
N GLU A 74 -3.31 5.56 18.48
CA GLU A 74 -2.84 4.18 18.73
C GLU A 74 -1.34 3.92 18.46
N HIS A 75 -0.78 4.54 17.43
CA HIS A 75 0.58 4.22 16.95
C HIS A 75 1.47 5.48 16.89
N SER A 76 1.75 6.07 18.05
CA SER A 76 2.70 7.19 18.16
C SER A 76 4.14 6.70 18.27
N TRP A 77 5.10 7.50 17.82
CA TRP A 77 6.54 7.26 18.00
C TRP A 77 7.34 8.56 18.13
N ARG A 78 8.41 8.52 18.92
CA ARG A 78 9.47 9.53 18.96
C ARG A 78 10.83 8.89 19.19
N HIS A 79 11.80 9.26 18.37
CA HIS A 79 13.22 8.93 18.49
C HIS A 79 14.04 10.13 18.01
N GLY A 80 14.31 11.07 18.91
CA GLY A 80 14.97 12.34 18.59
C GLY A 80 14.21 13.13 17.52
N VAL A 81 14.82 13.31 16.34
CA VAL A 81 14.25 14.05 15.19
C VAL A 81 13.29 13.21 14.33
N PHE A 82 13.01 11.96 14.71
CA PHE A 82 12.00 11.12 14.07
C PHE A 82 10.79 11.00 14.98
N HIS A 83 9.70 11.72 14.68
CA HIS A 83 8.50 11.64 15.49
C HIS A 83 7.22 11.95 14.73
N ASP A 84 6.13 11.40 15.23
CA ASP A 84 4.78 11.86 14.91
C ASP A 84 4.27 12.89 15.93
N ALA A 85 3.18 13.56 15.58
CA ALA A 85 2.50 14.53 16.41
C ALA A 85 1.03 14.64 15.99
N ALA A 86 0.19 15.21 16.83
CA ALA A 86 -1.13 15.69 16.45
C ALA A 86 -1.12 17.22 16.31
N TRP A 87 -1.54 17.74 15.16
CA TRP A 87 -1.87 19.15 15.00
C TRP A 87 -3.27 19.41 15.57
N VAL A 88 -3.34 20.11 16.70
CA VAL A 88 -4.55 20.40 17.45
C VAL A 88 -4.95 21.87 17.28
N PHE A 89 -6.21 22.11 16.94
CA PHE A 89 -6.77 23.45 16.83
C PHE A 89 -8.24 23.49 17.27
N PHE A 90 -8.76 24.69 17.54
CA PHE A 90 -10.08 24.85 18.15
C PHE A 90 -11.00 25.74 17.32
N LYS A 91 -12.30 25.41 17.34
CA LYS A 91 -13.36 26.27 16.82
C LYS A 91 -14.31 26.61 17.96
N VAL A 92 -14.77 27.85 17.99
CA VAL A 92 -15.66 28.37 19.03
C VAL A 92 -16.92 28.95 18.39
N GLN A 93 -18.05 28.76 19.07
CA GLN A 93 -19.34 29.32 18.70
C GLN A 93 -19.91 30.08 19.90
N ALA A 94 -20.20 31.36 19.72
CA ALA A 94 -20.94 32.15 20.71
C ALA A 94 -22.43 31.75 20.70
N ASP A 95 -23.08 31.83 21.86
CA ASP A 95 -24.42 31.28 22.11
C ASP A 95 -25.44 31.41 20.96
N GLY A 96 -26.04 30.28 20.61
CA GLY A 96 -27.31 30.07 19.89
C GLY A 96 -27.49 30.62 18.47
N LYS A 97 -26.69 31.60 18.02
CA LYS A 97 -26.97 32.35 16.76
C LYS A 97 -25.72 32.77 15.96
N ALA A 98 -24.51 32.69 16.52
CA ALA A 98 -23.29 33.05 15.79
C ALA A 98 -22.71 31.85 15.02
N GLY A 99 -22.12 32.08 13.84
CA GLY A 99 -21.37 31.04 13.13
C GLY A 99 -20.07 30.67 13.85
N TRP A 100 -19.55 29.47 13.59
CA TRP A 100 -18.27 29.01 14.12
C TRP A 100 -17.12 29.93 13.70
N ARG A 101 -16.19 30.13 14.62
CA ARG A 101 -14.98 30.93 14.41
C ARG A 101 -13.76 30.14 14.88
N HIS A 102 -12.63 30.41 14.26
CA HIS A 102 -11.37 29.82 14.70
C HIS A 102 -10.88 30.53 15.96
N ALA A 103 -10.49 29.75 16.97
CA ALA A 103 -9.87 30.31 18.17
C ALA A 103 -8.37 30.47 17.94
N ARG A 104 -7.83 31.63 18.32
CA ARG A 104 -6.38 31.82 18.37
C ARG A 104 -5.86 31.37 19.72
N LEU A 105 -4.65 30.84 19.74
CA LEU A 105 -3.90 30.48 20.93
C LEU A 105 -3.13 31.71 21.47
N VAL A 106 -2.73 31.67 22.74
CA VAL A 106 -1.78 32.62 23.34
C VAL A 106 -0.58 31.85 23.83
N ALA A 107 0.61 32.15 23.33
CA ALA A 107 1.84 31.55 23.82
C ALA A 107 2.97 32.57 23.90
N ASP A 108 3.72 32.52 24.99
CA ASP A 108 4.90 33.34 25.28
C ASP A 108 6.20 32.70 24.76
N LYS A 109 6.16 31.41 24.44
CA LYS A 109 7.27 30.64 23.87
C LYS A 109 6.72 29.46 23.06
N VAL A 110 7.54 28.93 22.17
CA VAL A 110 7.13 27.90 21.20
C VAL A 110 6.83 26.56 21.86
N VAL A 111 7.70 26.07 22.76
CA VAL A 111 7.54 24.75 23.40
C VAL A 111 7.08 24.92 24.85
N ASN A 112 6.01 24.21 25.20
CA ASN A 112 5.34 24.21 26.50
C ASN A 112 5.11 25.63 27.05
N PRO A 113 4.32 26.48 26.35
CA PRO A 113 4.08 27.85 26.77
C PRO A 113 3.47 27.96 28.17
N THR A 114 3.65 29.12 28.80
CA THR A 114 3.18 29.36 30.16
C THR A 114 1.65 29.25 30.24
N GLY A 115 1.17 28.50 31.23
CA GLY A 115 -0.27 28.22 31.42
C GLY A 115 -0.80 27.02 30.63
N TYR A 116 0.01 26.37 29.78
CA TYR A 116 -0.36 25.11 29.14
C TYR A 116 -0.10 23.94 30.09
N GLY A 117 -1.03 22.99 30.13
CA GLY A 117 -1.00 21.81 31.00
C GLY A 117 -0.83 20.53 30.19
N ARG A 118 0.14 19.68 30.56
CA ARG A 118 0.44 18.44 29.84
C ARG A 118 -0.53 17.29 30.12
N GLY A 119 -1.52 17.51 30.98
CA GLY A 119 -2.49 16.49 31.38
C GLY A 119 -1.90 15.37 32.23
N LYS A 120 -2.66 14.27 32.36
CA LYS A 120 -2.29 13.03 33.04
C LYS A 120 -2.35 11.86 32.06
N GLY A 121 -1.32 11.03 32.02
CA GLY A 121 -1.20 9.92 31.07
C GLY A 121 0.16 9.94 30.38
N THR A 122 0.20 9.64 29.08
CA THR A 122 1.44 9.72 28.29
C THR A 122 2.04 11.14 28.37
N PRO A 123 3.33 11.31 28.70
CA PRO A 123 3.96 12.63 28.77
C PRO A 123 3.99 13.33 27.41
N LEU A 124 3.53 14.59 27.34
CA LEU A 124 3.41 15.37 26.11
C LEU A 124 4.22 16.67 26.12
N GLU A 125 4.71 17.06 24.95
CA GLU A 125 5.16 18.41 24.61
C GLU A 125 4.09 19.11 23.78
N LEU A 126 3.82 20.37 24.11
CA LEU A 126 2.85 21.22 23.43
C LEU A 126 3.62 22.32 22.69
N VAL A 127 3.60 22.29 21.37
CA VAL A 127 4.40 23.18 20.52
C VAL A 127 3.48 24.13 19.77
N VAL A 128 3.46 25.41 20.17
CA VAL A 128 2.65 26.47 19.55
C VAL A 128 3.52 27.27 18.59
N PRO A 129 3.27 27.22 17.27
CA PRO A 129 4.00 28.05 16.32
C PRO A 129 3.78 29.55 16.60
N ASP A 130 4.86 30.31 16.54
CA ASP A 130 4.89 31.77 16.67
C ASP A 130 4.70 32.47 15.31
N GLY A 131 4.81 33.80 15.30
CA GLY A 131 4.67 34.64 14.10
C GLY A 131 3.23 34.99 13.74
N GLU A 132 3.06 35.80 12.68
CA GLU A 132 1.74 36.27 12.24
C GLU A 132 0.81 35.09 11.89
N ASP A 133 1.33 34.11 11.15
CA ASP A 133 0.69 32.84 10.76
C ASP A 133 0.60 31.83 11.93
N GLY A 134 1.23 32.14 13.06
CA GLY A 134 1.25 31.37 14.30
C GLY A 134 -0.06 31.44 15.08
N PHE A 135 -0.12 30.70 16.19
CA PHE A 135 -1.26 30.66 17.12
C PHE A 135 -2.59 30.16 16.55
N VAL A 136 -2.59 29.54 15.37
CA VAL A 136 -3.77 28.90 14.75
C VAL A 136 -3.99 27.46 15.29
N GLY A 137 -3.04 26.94 16.05
CA GLY A 137 -3.08 25.61 16.62
C GLY A 137 -1.75 25.26 17.25
N MET A 138 -1.60 24.01 17.66
CA MET A 138 -0.38 23.50 18.29
C MET A 138 -0.09 22.07 17.85
N PHE A 139 1.18 21.70 17.79
CA PHE A 139 1.56 20.29 17.72
C PHE A 139 1.60 19.70 19.13
N VAL A 140 1.05 18.51 19.28
CA VAL A 140 1.09 17.71 20.50
C VAL A 140 1.88 16.45 20.17
N ARG A 141 3.04 16.26 20.82
CA ARG A 141 3.93 15.10 20.59
C ARG A 141 4.37 14.49 21.91
N ARG A 142 4.91 13.27 21.86
CA ARG A 142 5.54 12.63 23.03
C ARG A 142 6.68 13.49 23.58
N ALA A 143 6.76 13.64 24.90
CA ALA A 143 7.81 14.41 25.57
C ALA A 143 9.16 13.67 25.67
N ALA A 144 9.17 12.36 25.45
CA ALA A 144 10.38 11.54 25.46
C ALA A 144 10.33 10.52 24.32
N ASP A 145 11.48 9.95 24.01
CA ASP A 145 11.59 8.83 23.07
C ASP A 145 10.74 7.64 23.53
N GLY A 146 10.16 6.93 22.57
CA GLY A 146 9.29 5.80 22.82
C GLY A 146 8.14 5.73 21.81
N LYS A 147 7.32 4.68 21.93
CA LYS A 147 6.26 4.38 20.98
C LYS A 147 5.02 3.75 21.61
N GLY A 148 3.99 3.56 20.79
CA GLY A 148 2.71 2.94 21.15
C GLY A 148 1.58 3.95 21.28
N ALA A 149 0.54 3.61 22.04
CA ALA A 149 -0.60 4.48 22.22
C ALA A 149 -0.25 5.75 23.03
N VAL A 150 -0.82 6.87 22.62
CA VAL A 150 -0.91 8.08 23.45
C VAL A 150 -2.31 8.09 24.03
N GLU A 151 -2.39 8.27 25.34
CA GLU A 151 -3.64 8.50 26.06
C GLU A 151 -3.35 9.51 27.17
N THR A 152 -3.83 10.75 27.00
CA THR A 152 -3.56 11.82 27.96
C THR A 152 -4.82 12.63 28.20
N ARG A 153 -5.21 12.74 29.48
CA ARG A 153 -6.42 13.44 29.91
C ARG A 153 -6.11 14.82 30.47
N ASN A 154 -7.06 15.74 30.35
CA ASN A 154 -6.97 17.12 30.89
C ASN A 154 -5.77 17.92 30.37
N VAL A 155 -5.40 17.73 29.09
CA VAL A 155 -4.45 18.62 28.42
C VAL A 155 -5.06 20.02 28.38
N THR A 156 -4.28 21.04 28.73
CA THR A 156 -4.76 22.43 28.82
C THR A 156 -4.04 23.30 27.80
N ALA A 157 -4.80 24.00 26.96
CA ALA A 157 -4.33 25.05 26.06
C ALA A 157 -4.88 26.42 26.50
N VAL A 158 -4.22 27.50 26.06
CA VAL A 158 -4.66 28.87 26.33
C VAL A 158 -5.16 29.52 25.04
N LEU A 159 -6.40 29.99 25.05
CA LEU A 159 -7.00 30.74 23.93
C LEU A 159 -6.97 32.24 24.18
N ASP A 160 -6.89 33.02 23.09
CA ASP A 160 -7.18 34.45 23.06
C ASP A 160 -8.70 34.64 22.81
N PHE A 161 -9.42 35.10 23.82
CA PHE A 161 -10.85 35.40 23.71
C PHE A 161 -11.13 36.72 22.99
N THR A 162 -10.18 37.66 22.97
CA THR A 162 -10.37 38.96 22.31
C THR A 162 -10.29 38.86 20.78
N ALA A 163 -9.46 37.94 20.27
CA ALA A 163 -9.32 37.68 18.84
C ALA A 163 -10.50 36.91 18.22
N ALA A 164 -11.26 36.16 19.03
CA ALA A 164 -12.51 35.53 18.61
C ALA A 164 -13.66 36.52 18.83
N SER A 165 -13.91 37.41 17.85
CA SER A 165 -14.75 38.64 17.88
C SER A 165 -16.23 38.54 18.31
N GLY A 166 -16.59 37.61 19.21
CA GLY A 166 -17.93 37.33 19.68
C GLY A 166 -18.00 36.48 20.96
N VAL A 167 -16.89 35.94 21.47
CA VAL A 167 -16.84 35.24 22.76
C VAL A 167 -16.21 36.16 23.80
N LYS A 168 -17.03 36.80 24.64
CA LYS A 168 -16.58 37.62 25.77
C LYS A 168 -16.64 36.78 27.05
N LYS A 169 -15.94 37.20 28.11
CA LYS A 169 -16.01 36.60 29.45
C LYS A 169 -17.46 36.37 29.93
N ASP A 170 -18.38 37.24 29.52
CA ASP A 170 -19.79 37.22 29.94
C ASP A 170 -20.73 36.45 29.00
N VAL A 171 -20.21 35.82 27.92
CA VAL A 171 -21.02 34.95 27.06
C VAL A 171 -21.33 33.67 27.84
N LYS A 172 -22.63 33.45 28.11
CA LYS A 172 -23.10 32.22 28.75
C LYS A 172 -22.94 31.05 27.78
N ASP A 173 -22.31 29.97 28.27
CA ASP A 173 -22.20 28.66 27.60
C ASP A 173 -21.64 28.67 26.15
N PRO A 174 -20.43 29.23 25.91
CA PRO A 174 -19.81 29.15 24.60
C PRO A 174 -19.50 27.69 24.24
N ARG A 175 -19.85 27.26 23.01
CA ARG A 175 -19.50 25.92 22.51
C ARG A 175 -18.08 25.95 21.96
N ILE A 176 -17.32 24.91 22.29
CA ILE A 176 -15.97 24.69 21.77
C ILE A 176 -15.87 23.29 21.18
N GLU A 177 -15.20 23.18 20.04
CA GLU A 177 -14.83 21.92 19.42
C GLU A 177 -13.32 21.91 19.19
N ALA A 178 -12.70 20.78 19.49
CA ALA A 178 -11.28 20.56 19.31
C ALA A 178 -11.05 19.55 18.19
N PHE A 179 -10.15 19.88 17.26
CA PHE A 179 -9.85 19.07 16.09
C PHE A 179 -8.39 18.67 16.09
N GLY A 180 -8.10 17.47 15.57
CA GLY A 180 -6.76 16.92 15.50
C GLY A 180 -6.46 16.39 14.10
N ILE A 181 -5.25 16.63 13.60
CA ILE A 181 -4.72 15.98 12.39
C ILE A 181 -3.39 15.32 12.74
N GLU A 182 -3.24 14.03 12.45
CA GLU A 182 -1.95 13.35 12.64
C GLU A 182 -0.91 13.84 11.63
N MET A 183 0.28 14.15 12.14
CA MET A 183 1.40 14.73 11.41
C MET A 183 2.68 13.95 11.70
N VAL A 184 3.62 14.02 10.78
CA VAL A 184 4.98 13.50 10.91
C VAL A 184 5.95 14.65 10.72
N TYR A 185 6.95 14.74 11.59
CA TYR A 185 8.02 15.71 11.48
C TYR A 185 9.06 15.25 10.45
N VAL A 186 9.35 16.14 9.50
CA VAL A 186 10.39 15.99 8.48
C VAL A 186 11.49 16.98 8.84
N ALA A 187 12.60 16.47 9.37
CA ALA A 187 13.65 17.31 9.94
C ALA A 187 14.40 18.12 8.87
N GLU A 188 15.00 19.22 9.28
CA GLU A 188 15.86 20.05 8.44
C GLU A 188 17.04 19.25 7.89
N GLY A 189 17.47 19.54 6.66
CA GLY A 189 18.69 18.97 6.11
C GLY A 189 18.61 18.64 4.61
N PRO A 190 19.75 18.20 4.05
CA PRO A 190 19.90 17.97 2.62
C PRO A 190 19.14 16.74 2.16
N PHE A 191 18.72 16.77 0.88
CA PHE A 191 18.04 15.66 0.21
C PHE A 191 18.22 15.76 -1.30
N SER A 192 17.84 14.71 -2.02
CA SER A 192 17.95 14.65 -3.48
C SER A 192 16.59 14.80 -4.17
N LEU A 193 16.54 15.62 -5.22
CA LEU A 193 15.46 15.74 -6.18
C LEU A 193 15.73 14.86 -7.38
N GLY A 194 14.80 13.95 -7.67
CA GLY A 194 15.04 12.89 -8.66
C GLY A 194 15.53 11.62 -7.98
N SER A 195 15.23 10.48 -8.61
CA SER A 195 15.71 9.16 -8.18
C SER A 195 16.98 8.71 -8.91
N GLY A 196 17.41 9.40 -9.97
CA GLY A 196 18.40 8.87 -10.90
C GLY A 196 17.82 8.00 -12.01
N GLY A 197 16.55 7.61 -11.89
CA GLY A 197 15.86 6.70 -12.81
C GLY A 197 15.27 7.38 -14.05
N ALA A 198 14.39 6.68 -14.77
CA ALA A 198 13.76 7.13 -16.02
C ALA A 198 12.28 7.56 -15.86
N GLU A 199 11.89 8.03 -14.67
CA GLU A 199 10.51 8.39 -14.37
C GLU A 199 9.97 9.54 -15.22
N LEU A 200 8.65 9.50 -15.40
CA LEU A 200 7.88 10.50 -16.13
C LEU A 200 8.14 11.92 -15.58
N ASN A 201 8.61 12.82 -16.42
CA ASN A 201 8.78 14.25 -16.10
C ASN A 201 9.63 14.56 -14.85
N ARG A 202 10.53 13.64 -14.45
CA ARG A 202 11.38 13.67 -13.24
C ARG A 202 12.25 14.92 -13.12
N PHE A 203 12.61 15.27 -11.88
CA PHE A 203 13.71 16.21 -11.60
C PHE A 203 15.07 15.55 -11.77
N TYR A 204 16.07 16.31 -12.20
CA TYR A 204 17.46 15.88 -12.32
C TYR A 204 18.41 17.07 -12.36
N MET A 205 19.70 16.82 -12.13
CA MET A 205 20.77 17.79 -12.33
C MET A 205 21.22 17.76 -13.79
N TRP A 206 21.30 18.92 -14.43
CA TRP A 206 21.80 19.03 -15.80
C TRP A 206 23.31 18.78 -15.85
N THR A 207 23.75 18.03 -16.86
CA THR A 207 25.15 17.67 -17.13
C THR A 207 25.51 18.00 -18.59
N ASP A 208 26.79 18.00 -18.92
CA ASP A 208 27.30 18.11 -20.29
C ASP A 208 26.73 17.04 -21.26
N ARG A 209 26.41 15.86 -20.74
CA ARG A 209 25.77 14.75 -21.47
C ARG A 209 24.24 14.83 -21.50
N SER A 210 23.64 15.83 -20.86
CA SER A 210 22.18 15.98 -20.81
C SER A 210 21.62 16.51 -22.14
N ARG A 211 20.47 15.96 -22.55
CA ARG A 211 19.63 16.54 -23.61
C ARG A 211 18.26 16.90 -23.06
N ASP A 212 17.50 17.61 -23.88
CA ASP A 212 16.17 18.03 -23.52
C ASP A 212 15.15 16.90 -23.75
N ILE A 213 14.36 16.57 -22.72
CA ILE A 213 13.47 15.40 -22.73
C ILE A 213 12.02 15.88 -22.89
N ALA A 214 11.43 15.62 -24.06
CA ALA A 214 10.10 16.10 -24.42
C ALA A 214 9.03 15.76 -23.36
N PRO A 215 8.04 16.66 -23.13
CA PRO A 215 6.95 16.39 -22.19
C PRO A 215 6.18 15.15 -22.60
N ARG A 216 6.00 14.22 -21.66
CA ARG A 216 5.16 13.04 -21.88
C ARG A 216 3.83 13.22 -21.15
N ARG A 217 2.71 12.94 -21.83
CA ARG A 217 1.34 12.99 -21.29
C ARG A 217 0.85 11.59 -20.94
N LEU A 218 -0.05 11.50 -19.95
CA LEU A 218 -0.82 10.28 -19.73
C LEU A 218 -1.70 10.03 -20.98
N GLY A 219 -1.49 8.91 -21.68
CA GLY A 219 -2.38 8.45 -22.75
C GLY A 219 -1.81 8.39 -24.17
N THR A 220 -0.61 8.89 -24.44
CA THR A 220 0.04 8.73 -25.77
C THR A 220 0.92 7.48 -25.76
N ALA A 221 0.37 6.36 -26.26
CA ALA A 221 1.02 5.09 -26.60
C ALA A 221 2.45 4.81 -26.04
N GLY A 222 2.53 4.10 -24.91
CA GLY A 222 3.79 3.59 -24.33
C GLY A 222 3.77 3.67 -22.81
N TRP A 223 2.98 2.81 -22.16
CA TRP A 223 3.02 2.73 -20.70
C TRP A 223 4.31 2.01 -20.29
N LEU A 224 4.98 2.58 -19.30
CA LEU A 224 6.25 2.20 -18.68
C LEU A 224 7.57 2.44 -19.45
N ARG A 225 8.63 2.58 -18.62
CA ARG A 225 10.02 3.01 -18.87
C ARG A 225 10.46 3.03 -20.33
N HIS A 226 10.09 4.11 -21.02
CA HIS A 226 10.98 4.60 -22.06
C HIS A 226 12.20 5.24 -21.37
N ASP A 227 13.17 4.41 -21.00
CA ASP A 227 14.56 4.82 -20.75
C ASP A 227 15.00 5.74 -21.88
N ASP A 228 14.90 7.05 -21.67
CA ASP A 228 15.28 8.02 -22.69
C ASP A 228 16.77 7.95 -23.04
N GLY A 229 17.54 7.00 -22.49
CA GLY A 229 18.95 6.76 -22.76
C GLY A 229 19.82 7.87 -22.18
N GLN A 230 19.26 8.70 -21.30
CA GLN A 230 19.92 9.82 -20.67
C GLN A 230 20.10 9.56 -19.19
N ASP A 231 21.36 9.62 -18.77
CA ASP A 231 21.73 9.67 -17.37
C ASP A 231 21.15 10.95 -16.73
N THR A 232 20.42 10.79 -15.65
CA THR A 232 19.71 11.88 -14.96
C THR A 232 20.06 11.89 -13.48
N PRO A 233 21.31 12.27 -13.14
CA PRO A 233 21.75 12.28 -11.75
C PRO A 233 20.81 13.16 -10.90
N PRO A 234 20.45 12.73 -9.67
CA PRO A 234 19.64 13.54 -8.79
C PRO A 234 20.29 14.89 -8.47
N TYR A 235 19.48 15.95 -8.39
CA TYR A 235 19.94 17.26 -7.92
C TYR A 235 19.90 17.32 -6.38
N ARG A 236 21.01 17.67 -5.74
CA ARG A 236 21.10 17.72 -4.27
C ARG A 236 20.74 19.12 -3.76
N VAL A 237 19.69 19.21 -2.95
CA VAL A 237 19.33 20.44 -2.22
C VAL A 237 20.16 20.51 -0.95
N THR A 238 20.92 21.60 -0.78
CA THR A 238 21.89 21.76 0.32
C THR A 238 21.60 22.94 1.24
N GLY A 239 20.59 23.77 0.94
CA GLY A 239 20.19 24.91 1.77
C GLY A 239 18.79 25.41 1.46
N SER A 240 18.29 26.36 2.27
CA SER A 240 16.98 27.01 2.12
C SER A 240 16.95 28.15 1.08
N GLY A 241 18.08 28.41 0.42
CA GLY A 241 18.20 29.45 -0.61
C GLY A 241 17.46 29.11 -1.92
N ALA A 242 17.54 30.05 -2.86
CA ALA A 242 17.04 29.84 -4.21
C ALA A 242 17.79 28.69 -4.91
N ILE A 243 17.09 27.93 -5.74
CA ILE A 243 17.66 26.81 -6.51
C ILE A 243 17.79 27.24 -7.97
N PRO A 244 19.01 27.37 -8.51
CA PRO A 244 19.22 27.70 -9.91
C PRO A 244 18.64 26.63 -10.85
N THR A 245 17.91 27.07 -11.88
CA THR A 245 17.32 26.18 -12.89
C THR A 245 17.85 26.49 -14.29
N GLY A 246 18.02 25.46 -15.11
CA GLY A 246 18.36 25.65 -16.52
C GLY A 246 19.22 24.56 -17.10
N ARG A 247 19.49 24.69 -18.40
CA ARG A 247 20.27 23.77 -19.22
C ARG A 247 21.77 24.05 -19.13
N GLN A 248 22.28 24.16 -17.90
CA GLN A 248 23.69 24.42 -17.59
C GLN A 248 24.16 23.44 -16.53
N GLU A 249 25.41 22.99 -16.64
CA GLU A 249 25.97 21.98 -15.75
C GLU A 249 25.76 22.35 -14.27
N GLY A 250 25.32 21.37 -13.48
CA GLY A 250 25.08 21.53 -12.05
C GLY A 250 23.77 22.22 -11.67
N LYS A 251 22.94 22.68 -12.62
CA LYS A 251 21.63 23.30 -12.32
C LYS A 251 20.48 22.29 -12.28
N LEU A 252 19.42 22.62 -11.56
CA LEU A 252 18.20 21.80 -11.52
C LEU A 252 17.44 21.89 -12.85
N TRP A 253 17.04 20.74 -13.37
CA TRP A 253 16.14 20.64 -14.51
C TRP A 253 15.07 19.56 -14.28
N ALA A 254 14.14 19.46 -15.23
CA ALA A 254 13.10 18.44 -15.21
C ALA A 254 12.77 17.94 -16.63
N ALA A 255 12.36 16.68 -16.74
CA ALA A 255 11.74 16.22 -17.97
C ALA A 255 10.33 16.83 -18.10
N GLY A 256 9.92 17.27 -19.29
CA GLY A 256 8.59 17.80 -19.55
C GLY A 256 8.12 19.04 -18.75
N ILE A 257 7.65 18.86 -17.51
CA ILE A 257 7.05 19.91 -16.66
C ILE A 257 8.17 20.78 -16.04
N ARG A 258 8.75 21.67 -16.82
CA ARG A 258 10.03 22.31 -16.51
C ARG A 258 9.90 23.66 -15.82
N PRO A 259 10.84 24.01 -14.92
CA PRO A 259 11.06 25.40 -14.54
C PRO A 259 11.58 26.23 -15.73
N ALA A 260 11.68 27.55 -15.57
CA ALA A 260 12.22 28.43 -16.61
C ALA A 260 13.71 28.13 -16.84
N ASP A 261 14.14 28.13 -18.11
CA ASP A 261 15.55 28.01 -18.45
C ASP A 261 16.31 29.29 -18.06
N GLY A 262 17.46 29.15 -17.42
CA GLY A 262 18.24 30.27 -16.87
C GLY A 262 17.61 30.98 -15.67
N GLY A 263 16.56 30.41 -15.07
CA GLY A 263 15.85 30.98 -13.92
C GLY A 263 16.26 30.37 -12.58
N GLU A 264 15.34 30.46 -11.61
CA GLU A 264 15.46 29.82 -10.31
C GLU A 264 14.09 29.39 -9.74
N ILE A 265 14.11 28.44 -8.83
CA ILE A 265 13.04 28.28 -7.82
C ILE A 265 13.40 29.26 -6.68
N PRO A 266 12.58 30.28 -6.40
CA PRO A 266 12.95 31.35 -5.48
C PRO A 266 12.97 30.85 -4.04
N ALA A 267 13.81 31.44 -3.18
CA ALA A 267 13.97 31.05 -1.77
C ALA A 267 12.66 31.08 -0.95
N ARG A 268 11.70 31.94 -1.33
CA ARG A 268 10.38 31.99 -0.71
C ARG A 268 9.54 30.74 -0.95
N PHE A 269 9.79 30.00 -2.04
CA PHE A 269 9.09 28.76 -2.31
C PHE A 269 9.62 27.68 -1.36
N PRO A 270 8.79 26.97 -0.57
CA PRO A 270 9.27 25.95 0.34
C PRO A 270 10.01 24.84 -0.40
N ASN A 271 11.34 24.90 -0.37
CA ASN A 271 12.21 24.03 -1.15
C ASN A 271 12.48 22.68 -0.48
N GLY A 272 11.87 22.44 0.69
CA GLY A 272 12.02 21.23 1.49
C GLY A 272 13.24 21.22 2.42
N TYR A 273 14.23 22.10 2.28
CA TYR A 273 15.43 22.04 3.12
C TYR A 273 15.11 22.26 4.60
N ALA A 274 14.35 23.31 4.93
CA ALA A 274 13.89 23.58 6.28
C ALA A 274 12.97 22.47 6.81
N ALA A 275 12.86 22.36 8.14
CA ALA A 275 11.98 21.39 8.76
C ALA A 275 10.49 21.73 8.55
N PHE A 276 9.67 20.70 8.43
CA PHE A 276 8.21 20.85 8.34
C PHE A 276 7.48 19.62 8.88
N TYR A 277 6.22 19.79 9.21
CA TYR A 277 5.30 18.70 9.51
C TYR A 277 4.48 18.38 8.27
N SER A 278 4.37 17.11 7.90
CA SER A 278 3.45 16.60 6.88
C SER A 278 2.30 15.88 7.56
N MET A 279 1.07 15.96 7.03
CA MET A 279 0.04 14.99 7.40
C MET A 279 0.60 13.56 7.29
N LYS A 280 0.31 12.72 8.28
CA LYS A 280 0.81 11.34 8.36
C LYS A 280 0.18 10.47 7.26
N PHE A 281 -1.10 10.65 6.98
CA PHE A 281 -1.86 9.88 5.98
C PHE A 281 -2.13 10.68 4.71
N HIS A 282 -2.21 10.00 3.56
CA HIS A 282 -2.37 10.61 2.22
C HIS A 282 -3.78 11.06 1.87
N TYR A 283 -4.68 11.18 2.84
CA TYR A 283 -6.06 11.62 2.59
C TYR A 283 -6.66 12.35 3.79
N ILE A 284 -7.60 13.24 3.47
CA ILE A 284 -8.54 13.79 4.44
C ILE A 284 -9.59 12.69 4.74
N THR A 285 -9.88 12.44 6.01
CA THR A 285 -10.89 11.45 6.40
C THR A 285 -12.31 11.99 6.21
N GLN A 286 -13.30 11.11 6.10
CA GLN A 286 -14.70 11.52 5.99
C GLN A 286 -15.13 12.30 7.24
N GLY A 287 -14.65 11.90 8.43
CA GLY A 287 -14.88 12.61 9.68
C GLY A 287 -14.34 14.03 9.63
N HIS A 288 -13.06 14.21 9.30
CA HIS A 288 -12.43 15.53 9.20
C HIS A 288 -13.16 16.45 8.22
N TYR A 289 -13.60 15.93 7.07
CA TYR A 289 -14.30 16.77 6.09
C TYR A 289 -15.75 17.06 6.50
N ALA A 290 -16.43 16.16 7.21
CA ALA A 290 -17.75 16.44 7.78
C ALA A 290 -17.67 17.54 8.86
N ASP A 291 -16.69 17.46 9.74
CA ASP A 291 -16.38 18.46 10.75
C ASP A 291 -16.06 19.83 10.14
N PHE A 292 -15.26 19.83 9.08
CA PHE A 292 -15.02 21.02 8.28
C PHE A 292 -16.32 21.65 7.79
N LEU A 293 -17.20 20.88 7.12
CA LEU A 293 -18.47 21.40 6.61
C LEU A 293 -19.40 21.92 7.71
N ASN A 294 -19.46 21.26 8.87
CA ASN A 294 -20.28 21.65 10.02
C ASN A 294 -19.85 22.97 10.69
N THR A 295 -18.63 23.44 10.41
CA THR A 295 -18.09 24.69 10.97
C THR A 295 -18.09 25.84 9.96
N LEU A 296 -18.65 25.65 8.77
CA LEU A 296 -18.76 26.69 7.75
C LEU A 296 -20.14 27.36 7.78
N THR A 297 -20.22 28.58 7.24
CA THR A 297 -21.53 29.16 6.89
C THR A 297 -22.17 28.34 5.76
N GLU A 298 -23.50 28.33 5.66
CA GLU A 298 -24.16 27.55 4.60
C GLU A 298 -23.72 28.01 3.18
N LYS A 299 -23.43 29.30 3.00
CA LYS A 299 -22.89 29.83 1.74
C LYS A 299 -21.53 29.23 1.37
N GLU A 300 -20.71 28.91 2.36
CA GLU A 300 -19.39 28.31 2.18
C GLU A 300 -19.44 26.79 2.08
N ALA A 301 -20.29 26.15 2.89
CA ALA A 301 -20.53 24.71 2.92
C ALA A 301 -21.17 24.23 1.62
N SER A 302 -22.20 24.92 1.11
CA SER A 302 -22.86 24.59 -0.17
C SER A 302 -21.92 24.63 -1.37
N LYS A 303 -20.95 25.55 -1.41
CA LYS A 303 -19.89 25.56 -2.46
C LYS A 303 -19.00 24.33 -2.41
N ARG A 304 -18.83 23.75 -1.22
CA ARG A 304 -17.87 22.66 -0.93
C ARG A 304 -18.50 21.29 -0.83
N TYR A 305 -19.81 21.24 -0.58
CA TYR A 305 -20.57 20.01 -0.52
C TYR A 305 -21.04 19.59 -1.91
N HIS A 306 -20.55 18.44 -2.36
CA HIS A 306 -20.94 17.85 -3.63
C HIS A 306 -21.80 16.62 -3.37
N ALA A 307 -23.12 16.82 -3.36
CA ALA A 307 -24.13 15.78 -3.10
C ALA A 307 -23.91 14.52 -3.94
N ARG A 308 -23.45 14.69 -5.19
CA ARG A 308 -23.17 13.63 -6.14
C ARG A 308 -21.83 12.92 -5.97
N GLY A 309 -20.87 13.59 -5.31
CA GLY A 309 -19.51 13.12 -5.07
C GLY A 309 -19.41 12.62 -3.65
N HIS A 310 -18.65 13.29 -2.79
CA HIS A 310 -18.53 12.90 -1.38
C HIS A 310 -19.83 12.97 -0.56
N GLY A 311 -20.93 13.56 -1.05
CA GLY A 311 -22.23 13.69 -0.36
C GLY A 311 -22.98 12.38 -0.09
N LEU A 312 -22.20 11.34 -0.16
CA LEU A 312 -22.56 9.98 -0.20
C LEU A 312 -21.76 9.28 0.92
N ALA A 313 -20.46 9.56 1.01
CA ALA A 313 -19.65 9.28 2.18
C ALA A 313 -19.98 10.23 3.36
N ILE A 314 -20.58 11.39 3.07
CA ILE A 314 -20.96 12.42 4.04
C ILE A 314 -22.44 12.74 3.83
N LYS A 315 -23.29 12.33 4.79
CA LYS A 315 -24.72 12.55 4.77
C LYS A 315 -25.05 13.96 5.29
N ARG A 316 -25.72 14.76 4.47
CA ARG A 316 -26.33 16.04 4.86
C ARG A 316 -27.77 15.85 5.34
N SER A 317 -28.13 16.44 6.47
CA SER A 317 -29.47 16.39 7.10
C SER A 317 -29.89 17.77 7.62
N GLY A 318 -31.18 17.99 7.89
CA GLY A 318 -31.72 19.30 8.27
C GLY A 318 -32.23 20.13 7.08
N THR A 319 -32.45 21.43 7.30
CA THR A 319 -32.95 22.39 6.30
C THR A 319 -32.10 23.64 6.29
N SER A 320 -31.97 24.29 5.13
CA SER A 320 -31.21 25.54 5.00
C SER A 320 -31.72 26.61 5.97
N PRO A 321 -30.84 27.37 6.65
CA PRO A 321 -29.37 27.32 6.59
C PRO A 321 -28.72 26.33 7.58
N ASN A 322 -29.52 25.56 8.34
CA ASN A 322 -29.10 24.72 9.45
C ASN A 322 -28.91 23.25 9.04
N TYR A 323 -28.01 23.00 8.10
CA TYR A 323 -27.65 21.62 7.75
C TYR A 323 -26.63 21.03 8.73
N THR A 324 -26.71 19.72 8.95
CA THR A 324 -25.71 18.90 9.66
C THR A 324 -25.14 17.85 8.73
N TYR A 325 -23.81 17.71 8.74
CA TYR A 325 -23.03 16.76 7.95
C TYR A 325 -22.50 15.65 8.85
N SER A 326 -22.66 14.39 8.43
CA SER A 326 -22.22 13.21 9.20
C SER A 326 -21.51 12.22 8.30
N ALA A 327 -20.38 11.69 8.76
CA ALA A 327 -19.57 10.73 8.00
C ALA A 327 -20.12 9.30 8.12
N SER A 328 -20.22 8.58 6.99
CA SER A 328 -20.62 7.17 6.95
C SER A 328 -19.52 6.25 7.50
N GLN A 329 -18.25 6.59 7.28
CA GLN A 329 -17.08 5.92 7.84
C GLN A 329 -16.07 6.99 8.29
N PRO A 330 -16.13 7.48 9.55
CA PRO A 330 -15.34 8.62 10.00
C PRO A 330 -13.83 8.51 9.74
N GLN A 331 -13.26 7.31 9.89
CA GLN A 331 -11.84 7.02 9.66
C GLN A 331 -11.51 6.65 8.20
N GLY A 332 -12.52 6.52 7.34
CA GLY A 332 -12.37 6.22 5.93
C GLY A 332 -11.92 7.45 5.14
N ARG A 333 -11.36 7.22 3.94
CA ARG A 333 -10.98 8.29 3.01
C ARG A 333 -12.21 9.10 2.58
N CYS A 334 -12.10 10.43 2.61
CA CYS A 334 -13.06 11.33 1.97
C CYS A 334 -12.76 11.40 0.46
N PRO A 335 -13.68 10.94 -0.40
CA PRO A 335 -13.36 10.78 -1.82
C PRO A 335 -13.88 11.95 -2.67
N TRP A 336 -13.45 12.11 -3.93
CA TRP A 336 -13.88 13.20 -4.84
C TRP A 336 -13.65 14.65 -4.34
N LEU A 337 -12.56 14.89 -3.60
CA LEU A 337 -12.12 16.25 -3.27
C LEU A 337 -11.39 16.89 -4.47
N SER A 338 -11.67 18.16 -4.77
CA SER A 338 -10.92 18.96 -5.74
C SER A 338 -9.67 19.60 -5.11
N TRP A 339 -8.83 20.26 -5.92
CA TRP A 339 -7.77 21.12 -5.40
C TRP A 339 -8.31 22.19 -4.45
N ALA A 340 -9.38 22.90 -4.87
CA ALA A 340 -9.99 23.95 -4.07
C ALA A 340 -10.56 23.44 -2.75
N ASP A 341 -11.10 22.21 -2.72
CA ASP A 341 -11.58 21.58 -1.48
C ASP A 341 -10.42 21.26 -0.52
N GLY A 342 -9.33 20.66 -1.03
CA GLY A 342 -8.13 20.35 -0.25
C GLY A 342 -7.44 21.62 0.27
N ALA A 343 -7.26 22.62 -0.59
CA ALA A 343 -6.69 23.91 -0.20
C ALA A 343 -7.57 24.63 0.85
N ALA A 344 -8.88 24.68 0.68
CA ALA A 344 -9.76 25.29 1.68
C ALA A 344 -9.74 24.53 3.02
N PHE A 345 -9.64 23.20 2.99
CA PHE A 345 -9.46 22.38 4.19
C PHE A 345 -8.12 22.68 4.87
N ALA A 346 -7.02 22.79 4.12
CA ALA A 346 -5.72 23.24 4.62
C ALA A 346 -5.82 24.60 5.30
N ALA A 347 -6.46 25.56 4.62
CA ALA A 347 -6.63 26.91 5.12
C ALA A 347 -7.44 26.92 6.44
N TRP A 348 -8.49 26.09 6.51
CA TRP A 348 -9.36 25.95 7.68
C TRP A 348 -8.70 25.25 8.87
N THR A 349 -7.85 24.26 8.62
CA THR A 349 -7.04 23.60 9.67
C THR A 349 -5.88 24.45 10.13
N GLY A 350 -5.49 25.48 9.36
CA GLY A 350 -4.26 26.22 9.62
C GLY A 350 -3.02 25.57 9.04
N LEU A 351 -3.16 24.60 8.15
CA LEU A 351 -2.05 23.98 7.44
C LEU A 351 -1.86 24.67 6.08
N ARG A 352 -0.97 24.16 5.23
CA ARG A 352 -0.75 24.60 3.84
C ARG A 352 -0.59 23.42 2.89
N PRO A 353 -0.79 23.59 1.58
CA PRO A 353 -0.37 22.58 0.61
C PRO A 353 1.14 22.28 0.73
N MET A 354 1.51 21.02 0.50
CA MET A 354 2.91 20.62 0.38
C MET A 354 3.47 20.98 -1.00
N THR A 355 4.76 21.29 -1.11
CA THR A 355 5.41 21.49 -2.42
C THR A 355 5.93 20.18 -3.03
N GLU A 356 6.22 20.21 -4.32
CA GLU A 356 6.86 19.07 -5.01
C GLU A 356 8.20 18.66 -4.39
N LEU A 357 8.93 19.61 -3.80
CA LEU A 357 10.25 19.39 -3.25
C LEU A 357 10.15 18.79 -1.83
N GLU A 358 9.21 19.28 -1.03
CA GLU A 358 8.86 18.69 0.26
C GLU A 358 8.35 17.26 0.12
N TYR A 359 7.57 16.97 -0.93
CA TYR A 359 7.15 15.61 -1.25
C TYR A 359 8.36 14.68 -1.51
N GLU A 360 9.34 15.12 -2.30
CA GLU A 360 10.56 14.32 -2.58
C GLU A 360 11.38 14.09 -1.31
N LYS A 361 11.49 15.11 -0.43
CA LYS A 361 12.15 14.97 0.87
C LYS A 361 11.41 14.05 1.83
N ALA A 362 10.09 14.13 1.89
CA ALA A 362 9.27 13.27 2.73
C ALA A 362 9.36 11.78 2.33
N ILE A 363 9.69 11.51 1.05
CA ILE A 363 10.03 10.16 0.59
C ILE A 363 11.46 9.81 0.99
N ARG A 364 12.45 10.60 0.58
CA ARG A 364 13.86 10.17 0.58
C ARG A 364 14.62 10.49 1.85
N GLY A 365 14.37 11.66 2.43
CA GLY A 365 15.33 12.24 3.37
C GLY A 365 16.73 12.32 2.72
N PRO A 366 17.81 12.04 3.45
CA PRO A 366 19.18 12.21 2.97
C PRO A 366 19.64 11.09 2.02
N ILE A 367 18.83 10.04 1.85
CA ILE A 367 19.17 8.85 1.05
C ILE A 367 18.06 8.53 0.06
N ASN A 368 18.38 7.96 -1.10
CA ASN A 368 17.34 7.60 -2.07
C ASN A 368 16.67 6.28 -1.66
N VAL A 369 15.45 6.34 -1.11
CA VAL A 369 14.73 5.18 -0.58
C VAL A 369 13.34 5.02 -1.21
N GLY A 370 12.89 3.77 -1.37
CA GLY A 370 11.63 3.41 -2.03
C GLY A 370 10.35 3.54 -1.17
N THR A 371 10.41 4.09 0.04
CA THR A 371 9.25 4.41 0.91
C THR A 371 9.60 5.64 1.75
N SER A 372 8.66 6.22 2.52
CA SER A 372 8.98 7.40 3.34
C SER A 372 10.09 7.12 4.37
N TYR A 373 11.20 7.83 4.24
CA TYR A 373 12.30 7.87 5.20
C TYR A 373 11.87 8.31 6.60
N TRP A 374 10.85 9.16 6.67
CA TRP A 374 10.38 9.82 7.90
C TRP A 374 9.17 9.12 8.55
N GLY A 375 8.59 8.11 7.90
CA GLY A 375 7.38 7.43 8.40
C GLY A 375 6.06 8.08 7.97
N VAL A 376 6.04 8.92 6.93
CA VAL A 376 4.80 9.43 6.33
C VAL A 376 4.09 8.28 5.60
N ALA A 377 2.94 7.87 6.11
CA ALA A 377 2.20 6.69 5.64
C ALA A 377 1.65 6.86 4.21
N GLY A 378 1.70 5.77 3.45
CA GLY A 378 1.18 5.71 2.07
C GLY A 378 2.02 6.47 1.03
N LEU A 379 3.14 7.11 1.41
CA LEU A 379 4.10 7.66 0.44
C LEU A 379 4.76 6.52 -0.34
N ASN A 380 4.62 6.59 -1.68
CA ASN A 380 5.18 5.62 -2.63
C ASN A 380 4.67 4.17 -2.50
N SER A 381 3.48 3.97 -1.95
CA SER A 381 2.88 2.63 -1.78
C SER A 381 1.97 2.20 -2.94
N GLY A 382 1.95 2.94 -4.06
CA GLY A 382 1.05 2.70 -5.20
C GLY A 382 -0.43 3.03 -4.93
N GLY A 383 -1.20 3.21 -6.00
CA GLY A 383 -2.68 3.28 -5.94
C GLY A 383 -3.32 4.63 -5.60
N HIS A 384 -2.53 5.67 -5.30
CA HIS A 384 -3.04 7.01 -4.94
C HIS A 384 -2.19 8.12 -5.54
N TYR A 385 -2.82 9.22 -5.93
CA TYR A 385 -2.11 10.42 -6.38
C TYR A 385 -1.98 11.43 -5.25
N GLU A 386 -0.83 12.10 -5.14
CA GLU A 386 -0.67 13.31 -4.33
C GLU A 386 -0.81 14.56 -5.20
N ARG A 387 -1.22 15.67 -4.60
CA ARG A 387 -1.34 16.97 -5.27
C ARG A 387 -0.51 18.04 -4.58
N PRO A 388 0.82 18.06 -4.79
CA PRO A 388 1.64 19.15 -4.29
C PRO A 388 1.64 20.38 -5.23
N VAL A 389 2.06 21.52 -4.68
CA VAL A 389 2.32 22.76 -5.42
C VAL A 389 3.54 22.56 -6.33
N SER A 390 3.38 22.88 -7.60
CA SER A 390 4.35 22.68 -8.66
C SER A 390 5.55 23.62 -8.54
N ALA A 391 6.77 23.08 -8.57
CA ALA A 391 7.97 23.89 -8.81
C ALA A 391 8.17 24.16 -10.31
N GLY A 392 7.52 23.37 -11.18
CA GLY A 392 7.60 23.51 -12.63
C GLY A 392 6.81 24.70 -13.18
N SER A 393 5.67 25.06 -12.60
CA SER A 393 4.84 26.17 -13.13
C SER A 393 5.14 27.50 -12.45
N ALA A 394 4.99 28.61 -13.20
CA ALA A 394 5.15 29.95 -12.66
C ALA A 394 4.12 30.27 -11.56
N ALA A 395 2.87 29.82 -11.75
CA ALA A 395 1.81 29.94 -10.74
C ALA A 395 2.15 29.19 -9.45
N GLY A 396 2.74 27.98 -9.55
CA GLY A 396 3.18 27.23 -8.38
C GLY A 396 4.36 27.88 -7.67
N ARG A 397 5.35 28.41 -8.41
CA ARG A 397 6.51 29.15 -7.83
C ARG A 397 6.15 30.48 -7.16
N ALA A 398 4.92 30.99 -7.34
CA ALA A 398 4.43 32.15 -6.61
C ALA A 398 4.11 31.83 -5.14
N PHE A 399 3.88 30.56 -4.81
CA PHE A 399 3.63 30.08 -3.45
C PHE A 399 4.82 30.36 -2.54
N ALA A 400 4.59 31.17 -1.51
CA ALA A 400 5.59 31.56 -0.52
C ALA A 400 5.54 30.67 0.74
N GLY A 401 4.67 29.67 0.76
CA GLY A 401 4.55 28.75 1.89
C GLY A 401 3.84 29.32 3.10
N THR A 402 3.01 30.36 2.92
CA THR A 402 2.15 30.87 4.00
C THR A 402 1.17 29.80 4.49
N HIS A 403 0.68 29.96 5.71
CA HIS A 403 -0.25 28.99 6.31
C HIS A 403 -1.70 29.47 6.30
N GLY A 404 -2.61 28.50 6.36
CA GLY A 404 -4.01 28.76 6.65
C GLY A 404 -4.20 29.58 7.92
N ARG A 405 -5.21 30.44 7.91
CA ARG A 405 -5.57 31.29 9.06
C ARG A 405 -6.80 30.77 9.81
N GLY A 406 -7.07 29.48 9.74
CA GLY A 406 -8.21 28.84 10.38
C GLY A 406 -9.55 29.07 9.67
N LYS A 407 -9.52 29.58 8.44
CA LYS A 407 -10.69 29.92 7.60
C LYS A 407 -10.57 29.25 6.23
N PRO A 408 -11.67 28.98 5.52
CA PRO A 408 -11.61 28.34 4.20
C PRO A 408 -11.13 29.25 3.07
N ALA A 409 -10.89 30.54 3.35
CA ALA A 409 -10.30 31.49 2.41
C ALA A 409 -8.80 31.23 2.29
N LEU A 410 -8.30 31.14 1.05
CA LEU A 410 -6.90 30.85 0.77
C LEU A 410 -6.04 32.12 0.96
N PRO A 411 -4.83 32.01 1.52
CA PRO A 411 -3.82 33.07 1.43
C PRO A 411 -3.50 33.47 -0.02
N ALA A 412 -3.04 34.70 -0.22
CA ALA A 412 -2.90 35.32 -1.54
C ALA A 412 -1.84 34.67 -2.44
N ASP A 413 -0.80 34.08 -1.85
CA ASP A 413 0.27 33.37 -2.55
C ASP A 413 -0.11 31.94 -2.96
N TRP A 414 -1.25 31.42 -2.48
CA TRP A 414 -1.66 30.06 -2.79
C TRP A 414 -2.23 29.97 -4.21
N PRO A 415 -1.92 28.90 -4.96
CA PRO A 415 -2.58 28.64 -6.23
C PRO A 415 -4.10 28.51 -6.05
N VAL A 416 -4.85 29.39 -6.72
CA VAL A 416 -6.32 29.39 -6.69
C VAL A 416 -6.93 28.29 -7.57
N ASP A 417 -6.20 27.84 -8.58
CA ASP A 417 -6.59 26.79 -9.50
C ASP A 417 -5.49 25.71 -9.62
N VAL A 418 -5.74 24.72 -10.49
CA VAL A 418 -4.82 23.60 -10.71
C VAL A 418 -3.56 23.96 -11.51
N GLY A 419 -3.45 25.17 -12.08
CA GLY A 419 -2.28 25.60 -12.85
C GLY A 419 -1.01 25.73 -12.02
N GLY A 420 -1.15 25.90 -10.69
CA GLY A 420 -0.05 25.88 -9.73
C GLY A 420 0.25 24.51 -9.11
N ALA A 421 -0.46 23.45 -9.50
CA ALA A 421 -0.34 22.12 -8.90
C ALA A 421 0.08 21.06 -9.93
N VAL A 422 0.58 19.93 -9.44
CA VAL A 422 0.85 18.72 -10.24
C VAL A 422 0.31 17.49 -9.52
N PHE A 423 0.20 16.39 -10.24
CA PHE A 423 0.05 15.08 -9.62
C PHE A 423 1.40 14.39 -9.46
N ARG A 424 1.64 13.86 -8.27
CA ARG A 424 2.75 12.94 -7.97
C ARG A 424 2.19 11.55 -7.71
N ASN A 425 3.01 10.52 -7.96
CA ASN A 425 2.62 9.10 -7.93
C ASN A 425 1.70 8.70 -9.13
N GLN A 426 1.47 7.41 -9.40
CA GLN A 426 0.70 6.94 -10.56
C GLN A 426 -0.41 5.93 -10.18
N TYR A 427 -1.60 6.10 -10.76
CA TYR A 427 -2.72 5.15 -10.63
C TYR A 427 -2.61 4.11 -11.74
N ARG A 428 -2.70 2.83 -11.34
CA ARG A 428 -2.71 1.68 -12.26
C ARG A 428 -1.38 1.44 -12.99
N VAL A 429 -0.28 1.75 -12.31
CA VAL A 429 1.09 1.33 -12.67
C VAL A 429 1.64 0.57 -11.47
N GLY A 430 1.92 -0.71 -11.66
CA GLY A 430 2.15 -1.67 -10.58
C GLY A 430 3.56 -1.65 -9.96
N SER A 431 4.25 -0.50 -9.87
CA SER A 431 5.61 -0.49 -9.34
C SER A 431 5.87 0.62 -8.31
N HIS A 432 6.66 0.29 -7.28
CA HIS A 432 7.21 1.20 -6.27
C HIS A 432 8.24 2.21 -6.83
N LEU A 433 8.31 2.37 -8.17
CA LEU A 433 9.43 2.97 -8.91
C LEU A 433 9.09 4.32 -9.55
N HIS A 434 8.10 5.04 -8.99
CA HIS A 434 7.61 6.32 -9.54
C HIS A 434 7.66 7.47 -8.51
N THR A 435 8.66 7.45 -7.61
CA THR A 435 8.84 8.46 -6.55
C THR A 435 9.09 9.87 -7.07
N SER A 436 9.68 10.02 -8.26
CA SER A 436 9.89 11.32 -8.93
C SER A 436 8.97 11.58 -10.11
N GLY A 437 8.03 10.68 -10.42
CA GLY A 437 7.10 10.85 -11.52
C GLY A 437 6.19 12.07 -11.35
N ARG A 438 5.99 12.87 -12.41
CA ARG A 438 5.20 14.10 -12.42
C ARG A 438 4.20 14.10 -13.57
N SER A 439 2.95 14.46 -13.26
CA SER A 439 1.88 14.55 -14.27
C SER A 439 1.16 15.89 -14.14
N SER A 440 0.78 16.47 -15.28
CA SER A 440 0.07 17.74 -15.28
C SER A 440 -1.31 17.57 -14.67
N ALA A 441 -1.74 18.53 -13.84
CA ALA A 441 -3.05 18.49 -13.19
C ALA A 441 -4.21 18.61 -14.20
N ILE A 442 -3.98 19.23 -15.36
CA ILE A 442 -4.99 19.36 -16.43
C ILE A 442 -5.21 18.05 -17.20
N ASP A 443 -4.19 17.17 -17.28
CA ASP A 443 -4.27 15.91 -18.01
C ASP A 443 -5.06 14.83 -17.24
N VAL A 444 -5.32 15.05 -15.94
CA VAL A 444 -5.99 14.12 -15.04
C VAL A 444 -7.04 14.87 -14.20
N PHE A 445 -8.13 15.29 -14.86
CA PHE A 445 -9.35 15.92 -14.28
C PHE A 445 -9.10 16.84 -13.06
N ALA A 446 -8.91 18.12 -13.34
CA ALA A 446 -8.72 19.21 -12.38
C ALA A 446 -9.84 19.38 -11.32
N ASP A 447 -11.04 18.91 -11.67
CA ASP A 447 -12.28 19.15 -10.92
C ASP A 447 -12.81 17.88 -10.23
N ARG A 448 -13.90 18.02 -9.47
CA ARG A 448 -14.57 16.96 -8.68
C ARG A 448 -15.02 15.71 -9.47
N ASN A 449 -14.74 15.62 -10.78
CA ASN A 449 -15.24 14.56 -11.65
C ASN A 449 -14.23 13.40 -11.83
N LEU A 450 -14.79 12.18 -11.81
CA LEU A 450 -14.21 10.90 -12.27
C LEU A 450 -13.12 10.19 -11.43
N HIS A 451 -12.61 10.70 -10.30
CA HIS A 451 -11.52 9.99 -9.57
C HIS A 451 -11.69 9.84 -8.04
N PRO A 452 -12.15 8.66 -7.53
CA PRO A 452 -12.24 8.37 -6.10
C PRO A 452 -10.91 8.32 -5.34
N TYR A 453 -9.78 8.20 -6.05
CA TYR A 453 -8.47 7.82 -5.48
C TYR A 453 -7.45 8.96 -5.42
N ALA A 454 -7.88 10.21 -5.60
CA ALA A 454 -7.00 11.35 -5.36
C ALA A 454 -6.75 11.49 -3.85
N GLY A 455 -5.49 11.30 -3.44
CA GLY A 455 -5.01 11.67 -2.13
C GLY A 455 -4.70 13.17 -2.06
N TRP A 456 -4.50 13.67 -0.85
CA TRP A 456 -4.10 15.04 -0.60
C TRP A 456 -3.52 15.14 0.81
N ARG A 457 -2.35 15.79 0.94
CA ARG A 457 -1.73 16.12 2.23
C ARG A 457 -1.48 17.61 2.38
N ALA A 458 -1.76 18.10 3.56
CA ALA A 458 -1.26 19.37 4.03
C ALA A 458 0.11 19.18 4.70
N ALA A 459 0.88 20.26 4.73
CA ALA A 459 2.05 20.43 5.55
C ALA A 459 1.92 21.70 6.40
N ARG A 460 2.81 21.88 7.36
CA ARG A 460 3.02 23.16 8.06
C ARG A 460 4.49 23.28 8.39
N SER A 461 5.05 24.47 8.23
CA SER A 461 6.47 24.71 8.51
C SER A 461 6.74 24.46 10.00
N ALA A 462 7.88 23.87 10.33
CA ALA A 462 8.25 23.65 11.72
C ALA A 462 8.50 25.01 12.40
N PRO A 463 8.09 25.20 13.66
CA PRO A 463 8.37 26.43 14.39
C PRO A 463 9.87 26.63 14.58
N ALA A 464 10.39 27.80 14.20
CA ALA A 464 11.84 28.09 14.28
C ALA A 464 12.39 28.03 15.72
N GLY A 465 11.55 28.31 16.73
CA GLY A 465 11.92 28.27 18.15
C GLY A 465 11.80 26.89 18.82
N ASP A 466 11.52 25.81 18.09
CA ASP A 466 11.45 24.45 18.65
C ASP A 466 12.85 23.84 18.82
N THR A 467 13.52 24.22 19.91
CA THR A 467 14.89 23.77 20.24
C THR A 467 15.00 22.31 20.68
N ALA A 468 13.87 21.62 20.87
CA ALA A 468 13.86 20.21 21.28
C ALA A 468 14.13 19.25 20.11
N VAL A 469 14.24 19.77 18.88
CA VAL A 469 14.55 19.00 17.66
C VAL A 469 15.60 19.72 16.83
N GLY A 470 16.60 18.97 16.35
CA GLY A 470 17.68 19.49 15.51
C GLY A 470 17.54 19.14 14.03
N PRO A 471 18.49 19.56 13.18
CA PRO A 471 18.66 19.03 11.84
C PRO A 471 18.87 17.52 11.85
N ILE A 472 18.63 16.87 10.71
CA ILE A 472 18.94 15.46 10.55
C ILE A 472 20.45 15.23 10.75
N PRO A 473 20.85 14.25 11.57
CA PRO A 473 22.26 13.89 11.69
C PRO A 473 22.78 13.33 10.36
N ILE A 474 23.76 14.00 9.75
CA ILE A 474 24.49 13.50 8.58
C ILE A 474 25.59 12.57 9.08
N ARG A 475 25.63 11.34 8.56
CA ARG A 475 26.66 10.36 8.92
C ARG A 475 27.90 10.53 8.06
N THR A 476 29.04 10.62 8.72
CA THR A 476 30.35 10.42 8.08
C THR A 476 31.20 9.55 9.01
N LEU A 477 31.65 8.41 8.49
CA LEU A 477 32.83 7.76 9.05
C LEU A 477 34.00 8.72 8.77
N GLY A 478 34.85 8.99 9.75
CA GLY A 478 36.01 9.86 9.52
C GLY A 478 36.80 9.35 8.31
N HIS A 479 37.26 10.26 7.45
CA HIS A 479 37.99 9.89 6.22
C HIS A 479 39.34 9.20 6.50
N GLN A 480 39.80 9.17 7.75
CA GLN A 480 41.02 8.51 8.19
C GLN A 480 40.69 7.44 9.23
N ILE A 481 41.15 6.21 8.99
CA ILE A 481 41.03 5.10 9.93
C ILE A 481 42.19 5.17 10.92
N PRO A 482 41.92 5.21 12.24
CA PRO A 482 42.96 5.35 13.25
C PRO A 482 43.91 4.15 13.26
N ARG A 483 45.20 4.42 13.46
CA ARG A 483 46.21 3.38 13.69
C ARG A 483 46.19 2.97 15.16
N SER A 484 46.09 1.66 15.42
CA SER A 484 46.26 1.06 16.74
C SER A 484 47.71 1.17 17.21
N GLY A 485 47.91 1.34 18.52
CA GLY A 485 49.25 1.34 19.15
C GLY A 485 49.92 -0.04 19.19
N GLY A 486 49.19 -1.12 18.88
CA GLY A 486 49.68 -2.50 18.86
C GLY A 486 48.80 -3.43 18.02
N ARG A 487 49.15 -4.72 17.95
CA ARG A 487 48.35 -5.72 17.25
C ARG A 487 46.99 -5.92 17.94
N VAL A 488 45.90 -5.74 17.19
CA VAL A 488 44.53 -6.05 17.63
C VAL A 488 44.39 -7.57 17.75
N ARG A 489 43.76 -8.07 18.81
CA ARG A 489 43.51 -9.48 19.07
C ARG A 489 42.02 -9.75 18.82
N ALA A 490 41.72 -10.65 17.89
CA ALA A 490 40.34 -11.12 17.75
C ALA A 490 40.09 -12.21 18.80
N ASP A 491 39.71 -11.82 20.02
CA ASP A 491 39.44 -12.72 21.15
C ASP A 491 38.03 -12.54 21.75
N GLY A 492 37.25 -11.59 21.22
CA GLY A 492 35.89 -11.30 21.65
C GLY A 492 35.82 -10.28 22.80
N VAL A 493 36.96 -9.67 23.18
CA VAL A 493 37.08 -8.64 24.21
C VAL A 493 37.59 -7.35 23.59
N LEU A 494 36.84 -6.25 23.73
CA LEU A 494 37.16 -4.98 23.07
C LEU A 494 38.03 -4.03 23.91
N ASP A 495 38.90 -4.54 24.79
CA ASP A 495 39.68 -3.74 25.76
C ASP A 495 40.75 -2.85 25.10
N GLU A 496 41.27 -3.29 23.95
CA GLU A 496 42.13 -2.55 23.04
C GLU A 496 41.48 -1.39 22.28
N TRP A 497 40.14 -1.31 22.29
CA TRP A 497 39.40 -0.26 21.59
C TRP A 497 38.95 0.84 22.57
N PRO A 498 39.61 2.01 22.59
CA PRO A 498 39.35 3.03 23.61
C PRO A 498 37.97 3.69 23.48
N LYS A 499 37.42 3.75 22.28
CA LYS A 499 36.08 4.28 21.98
C LYS A 499 35.58 3.82 20.61
N PRO A 500 34.26 3.75 20.39
CA PRO A 500 33.71 3.43 19.07
C PRO A 500 34.01 4.53 18.05
N THR A 501 34.23 4.10 16.81
CA THR A 501 34.34 4.99 15.64
C THR A 501 32.99 5.62 15.31
N LEU A 502 31.90 4.87 15.48
CA LEU A 502 30.53 5.35 15.32
C LEU A 502 29.53 4.46 16.08
N THR A 503 28.31 4.95 16.28
CA THR A 503 27.22 4.21 16.90
C THR A 503 25.98 4.20 16.01
N LEU A 504 25.45 3.00 15.75
CA LEU A 504 24.21 2.74 15.04
C LEU A 504 23.12 2.44 16.07
N SER A 505 22.25 3.40 16.37
CA SER A 505 21.30 3.29 17.48
C SER A 505 20.02 4.09 17.26
N GLY A 506 19.79 4.63 16.07
CA GLY A 506 18.62 5.41 15.74
C GLY A 506 17.88 4.86 14.53
N PRO A 507 16.64 5.32 14.27
CA PRO A 507 15.87 4.86 13.12
C PRO A 507 16.58 5.07 11.77
N ALA A 508 17.45 6.06 11.66
CA ALA A 508 18.23 6.30 10.45
C ALA A 508 19.14 5.09 10.08
N ASP A 509 19.47 4.23 11.05
CA ASP A 509 20.32 3.03 10.93
C ASP A 509 19.57 1.81 10.42
N VAL A 510 18.25 1.80 10.61
CA VAL A 510 17.40 0.62 10.45
C VAL A 510 16.89 0.51 9.02
N PHE A 511 17.02 -0.70 8.47
CA PHE A 511 16.57 -1.07 7.14
C PHE A 511 15.84 -2.41 7.14
N PRO A 512 14.93 -2.64 6.18
CA PRO A 512 14.44 -1.66 5.21
C PRO A 512 13.63 -0.56 5.89
N VAL A 513 13.61 0.64 5.30
CA VAL A 513 13.06 1.86 5.93
C VAL A 513 11.63 1.71 6.46
N TYR A 514 10.80 0.90 5.80
CA TYR A 514 9.41 0.67 6.24
C TYR A 514 9.30 -0.10 7.57
N ARG A 515 10.38 -0.73 8.05
CA ARG A 515 10.45 -1.40 9.35
C ARG A 515 10.80 -0.45 10.51
N ARG A 516 11.06 0.83 10.25
CA ARG A 516 11.38 1.81 11.31
C ARG A 516 10.19 2.09 12.22
N PHE A 517 9.05 2.42 11.59
CA PHE A 517 7.90 2.99 12.30
C PHE A 517 6.57 2.36 11.91
N ALA A 518 6.46 1.72 10.74
CA ALA A 518 5.17 1.30 10.22
C ALA A 518 4.68 0.03 10.94
N PRO A 519 3.53 0.09 11.64
CA PRO A 519 2.94 -1.10 12.27
C PRO A 519 2.25 -2.01 11.24
N PHE A 520 2.00 -1.51 10.02
CA PHE A 520 1.36 -2.26 8.95
C PHE A 520 2.04 -2.00 7.62
N ASP A 521 1.98 -2.99 6.73
CA ASP A 521 2.34 -2.81 5.33
C ASP A 521 1.19 -2.15 4.54
N TYR A 522 1.41 -1.98 3.24
CA TYR A 522 0.43 -1.39 2.34
C TYR A 522 -0.93 -2.12 2.31
N TYR A 523 -0.97 -3.43 2.57
CA TYR A 523 -2.20 -4.23 2.60
C TYR A 523 -2.88 -4.21 3.97
N GLY A 524 -2.30 -3.51 4.95
CA GLY A 524 -2.77 -3.54 6.33
C GLY A 524 -2.37 -4.81 7.07
N ARG A 525 -1.38 -5.57 6.57
CA ARG A 525 -0.82 -6.72 7.31
C ARG A 525 0.11 -6.20 8.41
N PRO A 526 0.04 -6.74 9.63
CA PRO A 526 0.94 -6.34 10.70
C PRO A 526 2.41 -6.52 10.31
N LEU A 527 3.23 -5.53 10.65
CA LEU A 527 4.69 -5.60 10.58
C LEU A 527 5.25 -5.57 12.01
N LYS A 528 6.40 -6.24 12.23
CA LYS A 528 7.24 -6.03 13.41
C LYS A 528 8.19 -4.86 13.07
N PRO A 529 7.96 -3.63 13.57
CA PRO A 529 8.93 -2.56 13.45
C PRO A 529 10.03 -2.69 14.51
N TRP A 530 11.15 -2.02 14.28
CA TRP A 530 12.22 -1.88 15.26
C TRP A 530 11.69 -1.31 16.59
N GLN A 531 12.12 -1.90 17.70
CA GLN A 531 11.64 -1.57 19.05
C GLN A 531 12.49 -0.54 19.78
N GLY A 532 13.67 -0.23 19.25
CA GLY A 532 14.59 0.73 19.83
C GLY A 532 15.99 0.14 20.00
N PRO A 533 16.93 0.88 20.62
CA PRO A 533 18.32 0.43 20.73
C PRO A 533 18.53 -0.86 21.51
N GLN A 534 17.59 -1.21 22.39
CA GLN A 534 17.60 -2.47 23.14
C GLN A 534 17.27 -3.69 22.27
N ASP A 535 16.56 -3.46 21.17
CA ASP A 535 16.15 -4.49 20.22
C ASP A 535 17.23 -4.69 19.16
N LEU A 536 17.74 -3.61 18.58
CA LEU A 536 18.95 -3.71 17.76
C LEU A 536 19.76 -2.40 17.78
N SER A 537 21.01 -2.45 18.23
CA SER A 537 21.98 -1.35 18.09
C SER A 537 23.40 -1.87 17.98
N ALA A 538 24.31 -1.08 17.41
CA ALA A 538 25.71 -1.45 17.25
C ALA A 538 26.66 -0.29 17.56
N LYS A 539 27.66 -0.51 18.41
CA LYS A 539 28.86 0.33 18.48
C LYS A 539 29.92 -0.28 17.58
N VAL A 540 30.41 0.49 16.62
CA VAL A 540 31.33 0.00 15.59
C VAL A 540 32.71 0.61 15.80
N TYR A 541 33.73 -0.22 15.68
CA TYR A 541 35.13 0.12 15.82
C TYR A 541 35.85 -0.25 14.52
N VAL A 542 36.56 0.71 13.95
CA VAL A 542 37.35 0.50 12.72
C VAL A 542 38.73 1.09 12.95
N GLY A 543 39.77 0.30 12.71
CA GLY A 543 41.16 0.65 12.92
C GLY A 543 42.09 -0.17 12.04
N TRP A 544 43.40 0.05 12.15
CA TRP A 544 44.41 -0.81 11.56
C TRP A 544 45.65 -0.88 12.44
N ASP A 545 46.37 -2.00 12.45
CA ASP A 545 47.49 -2.24 13.38
C ASP A 545 48.88 -2.13 12.72
N GLY A 546 48.93 -1.75 11.45
CA GLY A 546 50.15 -1.78 10.64
C GLY A 546 50.14 -2.86 9.57
N ALA A 547 49.54 -4.01 9.85
CA ALA A 547 49.55 -5.19 8.98
C ALA A 547 48.15 -5.65 8.56
N ALA A 548 47.11 -5.30 9.31
CA ALA A 548 45.73 -5.71 9.07
C ALA A 548 44.73 -4.55 9.24
N LEU A 549 43.66 -4.59 8.44
CA LEU A 549 42.42 -3.85 8.70
C LEU A 549 41.67 -4.54 9.83
N CYS A 550 41.29 -3.79 10.86
CA CYS A 550 40.65 -4.30 12.05
C CYS A 550 39.24 -3.70 12.17
N VAL A 551 38.22 -4.56 12.27
CA VAL A 551 36.82 -4.18 12.44
C VAL A 551 36.28 -4.92 13.64
N ALA A 552 35.66 -4.19 14.56
CA ALA A 552 34.95 -4.78 15.67
C ALA A 552 33.58 -4.12 15.85
N ALA A 553 32.67 -4.84 16.50
CA ALA A 553 31.37 -4.31 16.85
C ALA A 553 30.86 -4.89 18.17
N GLU A 554 30.24 -4.04 18.98
CA GLU A 554 29.42 -4.43 20.12
C GLU A 554 27.96 -4.23 19.74
N VAL A 555 27.23 -5.33 19.52
CA VAL A 555 25.84 -5.34 19.05
C VAL A 555 24.93 -5.69 20.23
N SER A 556 23.96 -4.84 20.54
CA SER A 556 22.87 -5.16 21.48
C SER A 556 21.71 -5.76 20.70
N ASP A 557 21.25 -6.93 21.13
CA ASP A 557 20.19 -7.73 20.50
C ASP A 557 19.59 -8.69 21.55
N GLU A 558 18.27 -8.77 21.68
CA GLU A 558 17.59 -9.61 22.67
C GLU A 558 17.78 -11.12 22.48
N LEU A 559 17.97 -11.59 21.25
CA LEU A 559 17.92 -12.99 20.83
C LEU A 559 18.94 -13.26 19.71
N HIS A 560 20.08 -13.83 20.08
CA HIS A 560 21.08 -14.26 19.10
C HIS A 560 20.75 -15.68 18.57
N VAL A 561 20.19 -15.77 17.36
CA VAL A 561 19.90 -16.98 16.59
C VAL A 561 20.68 -17.00 15.26
N ASN A 562 21.72 -17.84 15.18
CA ASN A 562 22.30 -18.22 13.89
C ASN A 562 22.50 -19.73 13.76
N THR A 563 21.60 -20.37 13.02
CA THR A 563 21.68 -21.80 12.68
C THR A 563 22.21 -22.04 11.27
N LYS A 564 22.70 -21.00 10.60
CA LYS A 564 23.06 -21.02 9.18
C LYS A 564 24.58 -21.18 9.03
N THR A 565 25.01 -21.64 7.87
CA THR A 565 26.42 -21.84 7.52
C THR A 565 26.65 -21.56 6.05
N GLY A 566 27.91 -21.38 5.63
CA GLY A 566 28.26 -21.16 4.23
C GLY A 566 27.61 -19.88 3.69
N SER A 567 27.08 -19.93 2.46
CA SER A 567 26.43 -18.77 1.82
C SER A 567 25.22 -18.24 2.60
N ASP A 568 24.59 -19.06 3.43
CA ASP A 568 23.39 -18.67 4.16
C ASP A 568 23.72 -18.06 5.53
N ILE A 569 25.00 -17.92 5.90
CA ILE A 569 25.42 -17.45 7.24
C ILE A 569 24.80 -16.08 7.60
N SER A 570 24.63 -15.21 6.60
CA SER A 570 24.00 -13.89 6.76
C SER A 570 22.47 -13.94 6.85
N SER A 571 21.84 -15.12 6.89
CA SER A 571 20.39 -15.33 7.10
C SER A 571 20.02 -15.64 8.55
N GLY A 572 20.97 -15.57 9.49
CA GLY A 572 20.75 -15.42 10.93
C GLY A 572 21.53 -14.20 11.47
N ASP A 573 21.72 -14.08 12.78
CA ASP A 573 22.51 -12.96 13.35
C ASP A 573 23.96 -12.99 12.89
N ALA A 574 24.37 -11.94 12.19
CA ALA A 574 25.68 -11.88 11.57
C ALA A 574 26.14 -10.44 11.32
N LEU A 575 27.45 -10.24 11.37
CA LEU A 575 28.13 -9.08 10.79
C LEU A 575 28.49 -9.40 9.34
N GLN A 576 28.00 -8.62 8.38
CA GLN A 576 28.47 -8.65 6.99
C GLN A 576 29.27 -7.39 6.67
N MET A 577 30.40 -7.56 5.98
CA MET A 577 31.28 -6.49 5.55
C MET A 577 31.47 -6.52 4.04
N GLY A 578 31.33 -5.34 3.42
CA GLY A 578 31.68 -5.08 2.04
C GLY A 578 32.88 -4.13 1.97
N LEU A 579 33.86 -4.43 1.14
CA LEU A 579 35.01 -3.56 0.88
C LEU A 579 35.27 -3.45 -0.62
N VAL A 580 35.65 -2.26 -1.08
CA VAL A 580 36.05 -2.01 -2.47
C VAL A 580 37.37 -1.26 -2.49
N THR A 581 38.40 -1.80 -3.16
CA THR A 581 39.69 -1.11 -3.31
C THR A 581 39.61 -0.01 -4.37
N ALA A 582 40.59 0.89 -4.42
CA ALA A 582 40.68 1.92 -5.46
C ALA A 582 40.75 1.33 -6.89
N GLU A 583 41.29 0.11 -7.02
CA GLU A 583 41.40 -0.65 -8.26
C GLU A 583 40.10 -1.39 -8.63
N GLY A 584 39.05 -1.27 -7.80
CA GLY A 584 37.75 -1.89 -8.03
C GLY A 584 37.64 -3.35 -7.60
N VAL A 585 38.59 -3.86 -6.79
CA VAL A 585 38.48 -5.22 -6.23
C VAL A 585 37.41 -5.23 -5.14
N HIS A 586 36.45 -6.15 -5.26
CA HIS A 586 35.32 -6.26 -4.34
C HIS A 586 35.51 -7.42 -3.36
N TRP A 587 35.34 -7.13 -2.08
CA TRP A 587 35.25 -8.12 -1.01
C TRP A 587 33.86 -8.08 -0.38
N ASN A 588 33.29 -9.24 -0.14
CA ASN A 588 32.06 -9.41 0.63
C ASN A 588 32.22 -10.63 1.53
N ILE A 589 32.21 -10.40 2.84
CA ILE A 589 32.42 -11.43 3.85
C ILE A 589 31.37 -11.31 4.96
N ALA A 590 31.09 -12.41 5.66
CA ALA A 590 30.26 -12.39 6.85
C ALA A 590 30.87 -13.22 7.99
N LEU A 591 30.68 -12.73 9.20
CA LEU A 591 31.13 -13.32 10.45
C LEU A 591 29.92 -13.55 11.36
N ALA A 592 29.77 -14.76 11.89
CA ALA A 592 28.71 -15.09 12.84
C ALA A 592 29.15 -16.10 13.90
N LEU A 593 28.48 -16.06 15.06
CA LEU A 593 28.49 -17.15 16.03
C LEU A 593 27.36 -18.12 15.67
N THR A 594 27.73 -19.28 15.11
CA THR A 594 26.79 -20.33 14.69
C THR A 594 26.67 -21.44 15.74
N ARG A 595 25.75 -22.39 15.53
CA ARG A 595 25.64 -23.61 16.37
C ARG A 595 26.94 -24.42 16.51
N THR A 596 27.83 -24.32 15.51
CA THR A 596 29.11 -25.06 15.49
C THR A 596 30.30 -24.19 15.90
N GLY A 597 30.05 -22.97 16.38
CA GLY A 597 31.08 -21.99 16.74
C GLY A 597 31.19 -20.82 15.77
N VAL A 598 32.27 -20.06 15.90
CA VAL A 598 32.55 -18.89 15.06
C VAL A 598 32.81 -19.33 13.62
N ALA A 599 32.16 -18.69 12.66
CA ALA A 599 32.33 -18.95 11.24
C ALA A 599 32.51 -17.66 10.44
N LEU A 600 33.53 -17.65 9.58
CA LEU A 600 33.82 -16.61 8.60
C LEU A 600 33.56 -17.14 7.20
N HIS A 601 32.71 -16.46 6.44
CA HIS A 601 32.38 -16.82 5.06
C HIS A 601 32.75 -15.69 4.09
N GLN A 602 33.26 -16.05 2.91
CA GLN A 602 33.55 -15.12 1.81
C GLN A 602 32.58 -15.38 0.65
N TYR A 603 31.75 -14.38 0.36
CA TYR A 603 30.85 -14.35 -0.78
C TYR A 603 31.55 -13.91 -2.06
N VAL A 604 32.39 -12.88 -1.96
CA VAL A 604 33.12 -12.28 -3.07
C VAL A 604 34.52 -11.92 -2.56
N GLY A 605 35.54 -12.22 -3.37
CA GLY A 605 36.93 -11.96 -3.05
C GLY A 605 37.87 -12.74 -3.97
N GLU A 606 39.16 -12.46 -3.89
CA GLU A 606 40.19 -13.13 -4.69
C GLU A 606 40.80 -14.32 -3.91
N GLY A 607 40.66 -15.53 -4.46
CA GLY A 607 41.15 -16.74 -3.82
C GLY A 607 40.54 -16.99 -2.43
N ASP A 608 41.22 -17.80 -1.60
CA ASP A 608 40.77 -18.15 -0.25
C ASP A 608 41.76 -17.73 0.86
N THR A 609 42.83 -17.02 0.48
CA THR A 609 43.89 -16.56 1.40
C THR A 609 43.33 -15.72 2.54
N LEU A 610 42.38 -14.82 2.26
CA LEU A 610 41.80 -13.96 3.28
C LEU A 610 41.14 -14.77 4.39
N VAL A 611 40.25 -15.72 4.04
CA VAL A 611 39.54 -16.55 5.02
C VAL A 611 40.50 -17.47 5.80
N LYS A 612 41.59 -17.93 5.17
CA LYS A 612 42.60 -18.77 5.81
C LYS A 612 43.55 -18.02 6.77
N THR A 613 43.69 -16.72 6.60
CA THR A 613 44.70 -15.91 7.33
C THR A 613 44.10 -14.81 8.20
N ALA A 614 42.78 -14.58 8.13
CA ALA A 614 42.06 -13.68 9.01
C ALA A 614 42.01 -14.24 10.44
N ASP A 615 42.24 -13.37 11.43
CA ASP A 615 41.90 -13.68 12.82
C ASP A 615 40.47 -13.16 13.07
N CYS A 616 39.59 -13.98 13.67
CA CYS A 616 38.22 -13.56 13.97
C CYS A 616 37.70 -14.19 15.27
N ALA A 617 36.82 -13.45 15.95
CA ALA A 617 36.14 -13.92 17.15
C ALA A 617 34.71 -13.37 17.20
N VAL A 618 33.80 -14.15 17.79
CA VAL A 618 32.47 -13.69 18.16
C VAL A 618 32.15 -14.21 19.56
N ALA A 619 31.77 -13.30 20.46
CA ALA A 619 31.44 -13.62 21.85
C ALA A 619 30.07 -13.07 22.23
N ARG A 620 29.18 -13.92 22.74
CA ARG A 620 27.85 -13.53 23.25
C ARG A 620 27.88 -13.43 24.77
N ASP A 621 27.48 -12.28 25.30
CA ASP A 621 27.12 -12.10 26.71
C ASP A 621 25.58 -12.12 26.82
N GLU A 622 25.05 -13.28 27.22
CA GLU A 622 23.60 -13.49 27.28
C GLU A 622 22.93 -12.72 28.42
N LYS A 623 23.68 -12.34 29.46
CA LYS A 623 23.16 -11.53 30.57
C LYS A 623 23.03 -10.07 30.15
N ALA A 624 24.04 -9.56 29.45
CA ALA A 624 24.02 -8.20 28.92
C ALA A 624 23.20 -8.07 27.63
N LYS A 625 22.86 -9.19 26.97
CA LYS A 625 22.22 -9.22 25.65
C LYS A 625 23.06 -8.53 24.59
N VAL A 626 24.36 -8.83 24.61
CA VAL A 626 25.37 -8.20 23.76
C VAL A 626 26.20 -9.25 23.03
N THR A 627 26.34 -9.10 21.72
CA THR A 627 27.24 -9.89 20.87
C THR A 627 28.40 -9.03 20.40
N ARG A 628 29.63 -9.47 20.65
CA ARG A 628 30.86 -8.80 20.22
C ARG A 628 31.44 -9.54 19.02
N TYR A 629 31.68 -8.81 17.94
CA TYR A 629 32.32 -9.30 16.71
C TYR A 629 33.69 -8.67 16.58
N GLU A 630 34.71 -9.45 16.21
CA GLU A 630 36.05 -8.95 15.90
C GLU A 630 36.60 -9.63 14.65
N LEU A 631 37.14 -8.80 13.75
CA LEU A 631 37.78 -9.19 12.50
C LEU A 631 39.12 -8.47 12.37
N ARG A 632 40.18 -9.25 12.16
CA ARG A 632 41.49 -8.75 11.77
C ARG A 632 41.88 -9.35 10.43
N LEU A 633 41.86 -8.51 9.40
CA LEU A 633 41.99 -8.88 8.00
C LEU A 633 43.35 -8.41 7.45
N PRO A 634 44.28 -9.31 7.11
CA PRO A 634 45.60 -8.92 6.59
C PRO A 634 45.49 -8.02 5.36
N LEU A 635 46.17 -6.87 5.37
CA LEU A 635 46.10 -5.90 4.26
C LEU A 635 46.58 -6.53 2.95
N ALA A 636 47.65 -7.32 3.00
CA ALA A 636 48.17 -8.03 1.83
C ALA A 636 47.15 -8.99 1.21
N ALA A 637 46.33 -9.66 2.02
CA ALA A 637 45.29 -10.56 1.53
C ALA A 637 44.10 -9.79 0.90
N LEU A 638 43.88 -8.54 1.29
CA LEU A 638 42.87 -7.65 0.71
C LEU A 638 43.37 -6.91 -0.55
N GLY A 639 44.65 -7.04 -0.90
CA GLY A 639 45.28 -6.21 -1.95
C GLY A 639 45.54 -4.76 -1.51
N LEU A 640 45.54 -4.49 -0.20
CA LEU A 640 45.74 -3.15 0.36
C LEU A 640 47.14 -2.96 0.95
N LYS A 641 47.54 -1.70 1.09
CA LYS A 641 48.76 -1.27 1.79
C LYS A 641 48.46 -0.09 2.70
N GLY A 642 49.38 0.21 3.63
CA GLY A 642 49.26 1.41 4.47
C GLY A 642 49.11 2.67 3.61
N GLY A 643 48.11 3.51 3.93
CA GLY A 643 47.80 4.74 3.20
C GLY A 643 46.90 4.57 1.96
N ALA A 644 46.43 3.35 1.66
CA ALA A 644 45.49 3.13 0.55
C ALA A 644 44.06 3.65 0.88
N GLU A 645 43.38 4.17 -0.14
CA GLU A 645 41.95 4.50 -0.07
C GLU A 645 41.09 3.29 -0.44
N PHE A 646 39.94 3.14 0.22
CA PHE A 646 38.99 2.08 -0.05
C PHE A 646 37.57 2.47 0.39
N GLY A 647 36.57 1.84 -0.20
CA GLY A 647 35.18 1.89 0.23
C GLY A 647 34.88 0.81 1.27
N LEU A 648 34.13 1.14 2.32
CA LEU A 648 33.73 0.21 3.38
C LEU A 648 32.22 0.30 3.61
N ASN A 649 31.57 -0.84 3.80
CA ASN A 649 30.20 -0.93 4.26
C ASN A 649 30.04 -2.07 5.26
N LEU A 650 29.18 -1.90 6.26
CA LEU A 650 28.90 -2.88 7.31
C LEU A 650 27.40 -3.03 7.48
N VAL A 651 26.95 -4.27 7.67
CA VAL A 651 25.57 -4.66 7.94
C VAL A 651 25.53 -5.58 9.16
N PHE A 652 24.57 -5.34 10.04
CA PHE A 652 24.29 -6.19 11.21
C PHE A 652 22.90 -6.77 11.06
N PHE A 653 22.82 -8.05 10.71
CA PHE A 653 21.56 -8.77 10.59
C PHE A 653 21.06 -9.23 11.95
N ASP A 654 19.73 -9.32 12.04
CA ASP A 654 18.97 -9.57 13.25
C ASP A 654 17.92 -10.65 12.96
N ASP A 655 18.03 -11.84 13.59
CA ASP A 655 17.10 -12.95 13.45
C ASP A 655 16.63 -13.46 14.83
N ASP A 656 15.39 -13.15 15.19
CA ASP A 656 14.78 -13.62 16.44
C ASP A 656 14.24 -15.05 16.37
N GLY A 657 14.46 -15.79 15.27
CA GLY A 657 13.94 -17.13 15.02
C GLY A 657 12.77 -17.19 14.03
N ASP A 658 12.28 -16.03 13.56
CA ASP A 658 11.25 -15.89 12.51
C ASP A 658 11.83 -15.28 11.21
N GLY A 659 13.16 -15.31 11.05
CA GLY A 659 13.89 -14.69 9.96
C GLY A 659 14.28 -13.25 10.27
N GLN A 660 14.73 -12.51 9.25
CA GLN A 660 15.33 -11.20 9.41
C GLN A 660 14.39 -10.05 9.03
N PRO A 661 13.56 -9.53 9.95
CA PRO A 661 12.60 -8.49 9.62
C PRO A 661 13.29 -7.16 9.26
N TYR A 662 14.43 -6.86 9.88
CA TYR A 662 15.25 -5.66 9.66
C TYR A 662 16.73 -5.91 9.99
N TRP A 663 17.57 -4.93 9.71
CA TRP A 663 19.01 -4.93 9.99
C TRP A 663 19.51 -3.49 10.16
N LEU A 664 20.71 -3.34 10.72
CA LEU A 664 21.43 -2.05 10.71
C LEU A 664 22.43 -2.02 9.56
N GLN A 665 22.62 -0.85 8.93
CA GLN A 665 23.70 -0.68 7.95
C GLN A 665 24.29 0.73 7.93
N LEU A 666 25.56 0.84 7.50
CA LEU A 666 26.22 2.13 7.29
C LEU A 666 25.71 2.83 6.03
N ALA A 667 25.62 2.08 4.93
CA ALA A 667 25.15 2.57 3.65
C ALA A 667 24.30 1.50 2.92
N PRO A 668 23.34 1.89 2.07
CA PRO A 668 22.63 0.94 1.20
C PRO A 668 23.58 0.22 0.23
N GLY A 669 23.21 -1.01 -0.18
CA GLY A 669 23.82 -1.70 -1.34
C GLY A 669 24.52 -3.03 -1.06
N LEU A 670 24.80 -3.36 0.21
CA LEU A 670 25.39 -4.65 0.61
C LEU A 670 24.31 -5.69 0.93
N ALA A 671 23.31 -5.31 1.72
CA ALA A 671 22.16 -6.13 2.06
C ALA A 671 20.92 -5.74 1.24
N GLY A 672 19.96 -6.66 1.14
CA GLY A 672 18.69 -6.40 0.46
C GLY A 672 18.77 -6.45 -1.07
N ARG A 673 19.72 -7.19 -1.69
CA ARG A 673 19.80 -7.43 -3.14
C ARG A 673 18.68 -8.30 -3.74
N GLY A 674 17.56 -8.46 -3.03
CA GLY A 674 16.26 -8.81 -3.60
C GLY A 674 15.30 -7.61 -3.77
N LEU A 675 15.68 -6.41 -3.30
CA LEU A 675 14.79 -5.26 -3.13
C LEU A 675 15.42 -3.88 -3.44
N ALA A 676 16.71 -3.78 -3.80
CA ALA A 676 17.30 -2.52 -4.27
C ALA A 676 18.42 -2.76 -5.29
N THR A 677 18.37 -2.04 -6.42
CA THR A 677 19.27 -2.08 -7.60
C THR A 677 19.07 -3.26 -8.54
N GLY A 678 18.40 -3.01 -9.67
CA GLY A 678 18.36 -3.93 -10.80
C GLY A 678 19.70 -3.93 -11.55
N LEU A 679 20.23 -5.15 -11.78
CA LEU A 679 20.95 -5.68 -12.95
C LEU A 679 21.97 -6.74 -12.48
N PRO A 680 21.83 -8.03 -12.88
CA PRO A 680 22.94 -8.97 -12.84
C PRO A 680 23.65 -9.05 -14.20
N VAL A 681 24.97 -8.88 -14.18
CA VAL A 681 25.88 -9.29 -15.27
C VAL A 681 25.84 -10.82 -15.36
N LYS A 682 25.67 -11.31 -16.59
CA LYS A 682 25.67 -12.73 -16.96
C LYS A 682 27.04 -13.35 -16.70
N GLU A 683 27.07 -14.59 -16.20
CA GLU A 683 27.91 -15.64 -16.78
C GLU A 683 27.47 -17.05 -16.33
N HIS A 684 27.81 -18.02 -17.18
CA HIS A 684 27.25 -19.36 -17.31
C HIS A 684 27.71 -20.35 -16.23
N LEU A 685 26.90 -21.37 -15.94
CA LEU A 685 27.25 -22.79 -16.21
C LEU A 685 26.06 -23.73 -15.90
N PHE A 686 25.64 -24.43 -16.96
CA PHE A 686 24.81 -25.63 -16.93
C PHE A 686 25.58 -26.80 -16.27
N THR A 687 24.91 -27.65 -15.47
CA THR A 687 24.83 -29.11 -15.68
C THR A 687 23.98 -29.85 -14.62
N ARG A 688 22.91 -30.52 -15.10
CA ARG A 688 22.28 -31.81 -14.64
C ARG A 688 21.72 -31.86 -13.20
N GLY A 689 20.42 -32.03 -12.90
CA GLY A 689 19.38 -32.96 -13.42
C GLY A 689 19.48 -34.32 -12.69
N ARG A 690 18.49 -34.96 -12.03
CA ARG A 690 17.01 -35.01 -12.07
C ARG A 690 16.51 -35.90 -10.90
N ALA A 691 15.27 -35.69 -10.41
CA ALA A 691 14.23 -36.70 -10.06
C ALA A 691 13.23 -36.08 -9.05
N GLY A 692 11.90 -36.05 -9.23
CA GLY A 692 11.02 -36.58 -10.26
C GLY A 692 9.64 -35.91 -10.20
N VAL A 693 9.11 -35.58 -11.38
CA VAL A 693 7.71 -35.23 -11.63
C VAL A 693 7.20 -36.29 -12.60
N LEU A 694 6.42 -37.27 -12.13
CA LEU A 694 5.41 -37.98 -12.93
C LEU A 694 4.60 -38.95 -12.06
N ALA A 695 3.36 -38.57 -11.73
CA ALA A 695 2.26 -39.50 -11.53
C ALA A 695 1.01 -38.87 -12.18
N CYS A 696 0.96 -39.06 -13.49
CA CYS A 696 -0.16 -38.84 -14.40
C CYS A 696 -1.45 -39.48 -13.87
N VAL A 697 -2.57 -38.75 -13.90
CA VAL A 697 -3.50 -38.77 -15.05
C VAL A 697 -3.90 -40.20 -15.42
N LEU A 698 -4.99 -40.67 -14.80
CA LEU A 698 -5.86 -41.73 -15.32
C LEU A 698 -7.23 -41.59 -14.63
N LEU A 699 -8.20 -40.99 -15.34
CA LEU A 699 -9.62 -41.37 -15.41
C LEU A 699 -10.40 -40.24 -16.13
N LEU A 700 -10.36 -40.28 -17.47
CA LEU A 700 -11.27 -39.55 -18.35
C LEU A 700 -12.37 -40.53 -18.83
N GLY A 701 -13.63 -40.10 -18.80
CA GLY A 701 -14.75 -40.85 -19.34
C GLY A 701 -16.09 -40.13 -19.15
N ALA A 702 -16.86 -40.04 -20.24
CA ALA A 702 -18.06 -39.23 -20.45
C ALA A 702 -19.21 -39.45 -19.45
N GLY A 703 -20.06 -38.44 -19.30
CA GLY A 703 -21.28 -38.48 -18.50
C GLY A 703 -21.53 -37.12 -17.86
N ALA A 704 -22.35 -36.30 -18.51
CA ALA A 704 -22.70 -34.96 -18.10
C ALA A 704 -23.47 -34.96 -16.77
N ALA A 705 -22.78 -34.94 -15.63
CA ALA A 705 -23.42 -35.02 -14.32
C ALA A 705 -22.40 -34.76 -13.22
N ARG A 706 -22.70 -34.01 -12.17
CA ARG A 706 -23.40 -32.71 -12.13
C ARG A 706 -22.26 -31.74 -11.82
N ALA A 707 -21.95 -30.79 -12.71
CA ALA A 707 -21.16 -29.64 -12.27
C ALA A 707 -22.11 -28.85 -11.35
N ASN A 708 -22.14 -29.21 -10.07
CA ASN A 708 -22.72 -28.45 -8.98
C ASN A 708 -22.65 -29.31 -7.72
N VAL A 709 -22.23 -28.68 -6.65
CA VAL A 709 -22.35 -29.22 -5.30
C VAL A 709 -23.84 -29.36 -4.96
N GLY A 710 -24.28 -30.57 -4.64
CA GLY A 710 -25.63 -30.84 -4.14
C GLY A 710 -25.69 -30.57 -2.65
N ILE A 711 -26.54 -29.63 -2.23
CA ILE A 711 -26.81 -29.35 -0.82
C ILE A 711 -28.31 -29.54 -0.55
N ALA A 712 -28.63 -30.33 0.48
CA ALA A 712 -30.00 -30.64 0.87
C ALA A 712 -30.17 -30.57 2.40
N ASN A 713 -31.42 -30.65 2.84
CA ASN A 713 -31.78 -30.78 4.26
C ASN A 713 -31.19 -29.68 5.16
N VAL A 714 -31.20 -28.43 4.68
CA VAL A 714 -30.67 -27.29 5.44
C VAL A 714 -31.60 -26.96 6.61
N MET A 715 -31.08 -27.11 7.83
CA MET A 715 -31.77 -26.84 9.09
C MET A 715 -30.97 -25.86 9.94
N VAL A 716 -31.67 -25.05 10.74
CA VAL A 716 -31.05 -24.09 11.67
C VAL A 716 -31.63 -24.32 13.07
N ALA A 717 -30.74 -24.46 14.05
CA ALA A 717 -31.12 -24.55 15.47
C ALA A 717 -30.34 -23.53 16.29
N SER A 718 -31.01 -22.85 17.24
CA SER A 718 -30.32 -21.95 18.17
C SER A 718 -29.33 -22.75 19.02
N ARG A 719 -28.11 -22.22 19.19
CA ARG A 719 -27.06 -22.81 20.01
C ARG A 719 -26.92 -22.05 21.33
N ASP A 720 -26.93 -20.72 21.25
CA ASP A 720 -26.97 -19.81 22.39
C ASP A 720 -27.58 -18.46 21.97
N ALA A 721 -27.52 -17.45 22.84
CA ALA A 721 -28.08 -16.12 22.56
C ALA A 721 -27.43 -15.38 21.37
N LYS A 722 -26.23 -15.79 20.94
CA LYS A 722 -25.43 -15.13 19.90
C LYS A 722 -25.14 -16.03 18.69
N THR A 723 -25.29 -17.36 18.81
CA THR A 723 -24.98 -18.31 17.74
C THR A 723 -26.07 -19.35 17.47
N ALA A 724 -26.07 -19.88 16.24
CA ALA A 724 -26.93 -20.97 15.80
C ALA A 724 -26.09 -22.02 15.05
N THR A 725 -26.55 -23.27 15.04
CA THR A 725 -25.95 -24.34 14.25
C THR A 725 -26.74 -24.52 12.96
N VAL A 726 -26.06 -24.43 11.81
CA VAL A 726 -26.59 -24.78 10.49
C VAL A 726 -26.20 -26.22 10.19
N THR A 727 -27.18 -27.08 9.91
CA THR A 727 -26.97 -28.50 9.59
C THR A 727 -27.46 -28.77 8.17
N PHE A 728 -26.70 -29.51 7.36
CA PHE A 728 -27.08 -29.83 5.98
C PHE A 728 -26.36 -31.08 5.47
N ASP A 729 -26.83 -31.63 4.36
CA ASP A 729 -26.19 -32.74 3.66
C ASP A 729 -25.48 -32.22 2.40
N ILE A 730 -24.32 -32.78 2.07
CA ILE A 730 -23.53 -32.38 0.91
C ILE A 730 -23.07 -33.58 0.07
N SER A 731 -23.15 -33.44 -1.25
CA SER A 731 -22.56 -34.40 -2.19
C SER A 731 -22.10 -33.76 -3.49
N TRP A 732 -21.01 -34.25 -4.05
CA TRP A 732 -20.60 -33.97 -5.43
C TRP A 732 -19.77 -35.13 -5.97
N ASP A 733 -19.77 -35.28 -7.29
CA ASP A 733 -19.11 -36.39 -7.97
C ASP A 733 -17.68 -36.03 -8.36
N LYS A 734 -16.82 -37.06 -8.52
CA LYS A 734 -15.45 -36.90 -9.04
C LYS A 734 -14.58 -35.93 -8.22
N SER A 735 -14.62 -36.06 -6.89
CA SER A 735 -13.66 -35.39 -6.00
C SER A 735 -12.31 -36.10 -5.99
N TRP A 736 -11.23 -35.39 -5.74
CA TRP A 736 -9.90 -35.93 -5.53
C TRP A 736 -9.11 -35.14 -4.50
N ARG A 737 -8.19 -35.81 -3.79
CA ARG A 737 -7.15 -35.20 -2.98
C ARG A 737 -5.86 -35.99 -3.07
N HIS A 738 -4.81 -35.30 -3.48
CA HIS A 738 -3.41 -35.71 -3.39
C HIS A 738 -2.68 -34.77 -2.43
N GLU A 739 -1.45 -35.13 -2.04
CA GLU A 739 -0.53 -34.31 -1.25
C GLU A 739 -0.31 -32.87 -1.79
N ALA A 740 -0.37 -32.65 -3.12
CA ALA A 740 -0.05 -31.36 -3.75
C ALA A 740 -1.26 -30.62 -4.37
N ASN A 741 -2.34 -31.32 -4.77
CA ASN A 741 -3.54 -30.74 -5.41
C ASN A 741 -4.79 -31.52 -4.98
N HIS A 742 -5.93 -30.86 -4.88
CA HIS A 742 -7.23 -31.47 -4.62
C HIS A 742 -8.38 -30.58 -5.09
N ASP A 743 -9.57 -31.16 -5.23
CA ASP A 743 -10.80 -30.39 -5.38
C ASP A 743 -11.51 -30.16 -4.04
N ALA A 744 -12.42 -29.19 -4.03
CA ALA A 744 -13.23 -28.83 -2.87
C ALA A 744 -14.55 -28.18 -3.30
N ALA A 745 -15.51 -28.14 -2.38
CA ALA A 745 -16.73 -27.35 -2.51
C ALA A 745 -16.63 -26.07 -1.67
N TRP A 746 -16.76 -24.88 -2.27
CA TRP A 746 -17.00 -23.65 -1.54
C TRP A 746 -18.48 -23.53 -1.18
N VAL A 747 -18.81 -23.64 0.11
CA VAL A 747 -20.18 -23.68 0.63
C VAL A 747 -20.50 -22.41 1.41
N PHE A 748 -21.61 -21.75 1.08
CA PHE A 748 -22.10 -20.56 1.77
C PHE A 748 -23.63 -20.49 1.79
N PHE A 749 -24.18 -19.63 2.65
CA PHE A 749 -25.63 -19.59 2.91
C PHE A 749 -26.20 -18.17 2.78
N LYS A 750 -27.48 -18.09 2.38
CA LYS A 750 -28.31 -16.89 2.39
C LYS A 750 -29.51 -17.11 3.30
N VAL A 751 -29.89 -16.13 4.10
CA VAL A 751 -30.95 -16.23 5.11
C VAL A 751 -31.85 -15.00 5.10
N ARG A 752 -33.13 -15.16 5.36
CA ARG A 752 -34.06 -14.04 5.60
C ARG A 752 -35.06 -14.39 6.70
N PRO A 753 -35.55 -13.42 7.49
CA PRO A 753 -36.74 -13.62 8.31
C PRO A 753 -37.92 -14.09 7.45
N GLU A 754 -38.78 -14.97 7.97
CA GLU A 754 -39.90 -15.52 7.19
C GLU A 754 -40.91 -14.47 6.71
N ASP A 755 -41.05 -13.41 7.50
CA ASP A 755 -41.92 -12.27 7.29
C ASP A 755 -41.29 -11.15 6.44
N GLN A 756 -40.03 -11.31 6.01
CA GLN A 756 -39.32 -10.33 5.18
C GLN A 756 -38.88 -10.93 3.84
N SER A 757 -38.83 -10.13 2.78
CA SER A 757 -38.42 -10.57 1.43
C SER A 757 -36.91 -10.67 1.23
N ASP A 758 -36.12 -9.99 2.05
CA ASP A 758 -34.72 -9.68 1.71
C ASP A 758 -33.75 -10.72 2.24
N TRP A 759 -33.01 -11.33 1.32
CA TRP A 759 -31.98 -12.31 1.64
C TRP A 759 -30.67 -11.63 2.10
N GLN A 760 -30.12 -12.16 3.17
CA GLN A 760 -28.89 -11.74 3.81
C GLN A 760 -27.86 -12.86 3.71
N HIS A 761 -26.57 -12.56 3.68
CA HIS A 761 -25.54 -13.60 3.68
C HIS A 761 -25.19 -14.02 5.11
N VAL A 762 -25.03 -15.32 5.31
CA VAL A 762 -24.73 -15.91 6.62
C VAL A 762 -23.25 -15.74 6.92
N ARG A 763 -22.92 -15.35 8.16
CA ARG A 763 -21.54 -15.30 8.65
C ARG A 763 -21.29 -16.44 9.62
N LEU A 764 -20.36 -17.31 9.25
CA LEU A 764 -19.93 -18.41 10.08
C LEU A 764 -19.09 -17.92 11.28
N VAL A 765 -18.88 -18.77 12.28
CA VAL A 765 -18.04 -18.49 13.45
C VAL A 765 -17.10 -19.67 13.63
N ALA A 766 -15.80 -19.43 13.51
CA ALA A 766 -14.79 -20.47 13.69
C ALA A 766 -13.64 -19.93 14.55
N ASP A 767 -13.15 -20.77 15.46
CA ASP A 767 -12.02 -20.51 16.35
C ASP A 767 -10.67 -20.80 15.68
N LYS A 768 -10.66 -21.63 14.62
CA LYS A 768 -9.48 -21.96 13.81
C LYS A 768 -9.87 -22.25 12.35
N VAL A 769 -8.90 -22.19 11.46
CA VAL A 769 -9.14 -22.32 10.00
C VAL A 769 -9.54 -23.74 9.61
N LEU A 770 -8.84 -24.76 10.13
CA LEU A 770 -9.08 -26.16 9.80
C LEU A 770 -9.82 -26.87 10.95
N ASN A 771 -10.97 -27.45 10.63
CA ASN A 771 -11.84 -28.20 11.53
C ASN A 771 -12.20 -27.45 12.83
N PRO A 772 -12.78 -26.24 12.75
CA PRO A 772 -13.14 -25.43 13.91
C PRO A 772 -14.14 -26.09 14.86
N ALA A 773 -14.17 -25.63 16.12
CA ALA A 773 -15.09 -26.12 17.13
C ALA A 773 -16.55 -25.88 16.71
N GLY A 774 -17.39 -26.93 16.84
CA GLY A 774 -18.79 -26.89 16.41
C GLY A 774 -19.01 -27.25 14.93
N TYR A 775 -17.95 -27.53 14.19
CA TYR A 775 -17.99 -28.07 12.83
C TYR A 775 -17.71 -29.56 12.86
N GLY A 776 -18.40 -30.30 12.01
CA GLY A 776 -18.29 -31.74 11.96
C GLY A 776 -19.31 -32.33 11.00
N GLN A 777 -19.44 -33.64 11.10
CA GLN A 777 -20.37 -34.43 10.31
C GLN A 777 -20.81 -35.66 11.10
N GLU A 778 -21.88 -36.30 10.66
CA GLU A 778 -22.23 -37.64 11.15
C GLU A 778 -21.21 -38.69 10.68
N LYS A 779 -20.96 -39.70 11.52
CA LYS A 779 -20.09 -40.83 11.18
C LYS A 779 -20.73 -41.70 10.10
N GLY A 780 -19.94 -42.32 9.23
CA GLY A 780 -20.39 -43.26 8.20
C GLY A 780 -20.42 -42.69 6.77
N GLY A 781 -20.28 -41.37 6.60
CA GLY A 781 -20.05 -40.72 5.30
C GLY A 781 -18.56 -40.53 4.96
N THR A 782 -18.27 -39.93 3.79
CA THR A 782 -16.90 -39.54 3.43
C THR A 782 -16.33 -38.58 4.48
N ALA A 783 -15.14 -38.84 5.02
CA ALA A 783 -14.50 -37.96 5.99
C ALA A 783 -14.11 -36.62 5.34
N LEU A 784 -14.46 -35.49 5.98
CA LEU A 784 -14.24 -34.14 5.45
C LEU A 784 -13.34 -33.29 6.34
N ASP A 785 -12.55 -32.46 5.68
CA ASP A 785 -11.93 -31.28 6.28
C ASP A 785 -12.82 -30.06 6.01
N PHE A 786 -13.08 -29.31 7.07
CA PHE A 786 -13.79 -28.04 7.03
C PHE A 786 -12.79 -26.91 7.16
N ILE A 787 -12.57 -26.21 6.06
CA ILE A 787 -11.64 -25.10 5.99
C ILE A 787 -12.48 -23.83 5.97
N VAL A 788 -12.59 -23.16 7.11
CA VAL A 788 -13.26 -21.87 7.24
C VAL A 788 -12.17 -20.81 7.13
N PRO A 789 -12.04 -20.11 5.99
CA PRO A 789 -11.03 -19.08 5.86
C PRO A 789 -11.29 -18.04 6.94
N GLY A 790 -10.27 -17.76 7.75
CA GLY A 790 -10.34 -16.69 8.74
C GLY A 790 -10.13 -15.33 8.10
N GLY A 791 -9.98 -14.31 8.93
CA GLY A 791 -9.68 -12.96 8.48
C GLY A 791 -10.92 -12.18 8.03
N LYS A 792 -10.65 -11.00 7.47
CA LYS A 792 -11.67 -9.95 7.28
C LYS A 792 -12.75 -10.35 6.25
N ASP A 793 -12.32 -11.02 5.19
CA ASP A 793 -13.19 -11.55 4.12
C ASP A 793 -13.50 -13.05 4.32
N GLY A 794 -13.00 -13.60 5.42
CA GLY A 794 -13.27 -14.95 5.89
C GLY A 794 -14.61 -15.10 6.59
N PHE A 795 -14.92 -16.34 6.98
CA PHE A 795 -16.17 -16.76 7.61
C PHE A 795 -17.45 -16.52 6.77
N LEU A 796 -17.32 -16.18 5.49
CA LEU A 796 -18.43 -16.03 4.55
C LEU A 796 -18.81 -17.35 3.85
N GLY A 797 -18.18 -18.43 4.29
CA GLY A 797 -18.37 -19.76 3.76
C GLY A 797 -17.23 -20.64 4.23
N MET A 798 -17.21 -21.86 3.74
CA MET A 798 -16.17 -22.82 4.03
C MET A 798 -15.84 -23.65 2.80
N PHE A 799 -14.56 -23.99 2.63
CA PHE A 799 -14.18 -25.06 1.73
C PHE A 799 -14.39 -26.39 2.45
N VAL A 800 -15.14 -27.27 1.79
CA VAL A 800 -15.34 -28.64 2.21
C VAL A 800 -14.59 -29.53 1.24
N ARG A 801 -13.62 -30.27 1.74
CA ARG A 801 -12.86 -31.25 0.93
C ARG A 801 -12.83 -32.60 1.63
N ARG A 802 -12.52 -33.67 0.91
CA ARG A 802 -12.19 -34.95 1.54
C ARG A 802 -10.94 -34.80 2.44
N ALA A 803 -11.02 -35.35 3.64
CA ALA A 803 -9.94 -35.27 4.64
C ALA A 803 -8.77 -36.22 4.33
N GLU A 804 -9.04 -37.31 3.62
CA GLU A 804 -8.05 -38.34 3.28
C GLU A 804 -7.59 -38.22 1.83
N TYR A 805 -6.39 -38.72 1.55
CA TYR A 805 -5.91 -38.90 0.18
C TYR A 805 -6.86 -39.86 -0.57
N GLY A 806 -7.23 -39.54 -1.81
CA GLY A 806 -8.04 -40.44 -2.63
C GLY A 806 -8.91 -39.71 -3.65
N VAL A 807 -9.66 -40.49 -4.44
CA VAL A 807 -10.54 -40.00 -5.50
C VAL A 807 -11.94 -40.63 -5.37
N GLY A 808 -12.95 -39.99 -5.93
CA GLY A 808 -14.32 -40.51 -5.98
C GLY A 808 -15.36 -39.53 -5.46
N LYS A 809 -16.61 -39.98 -5.38
CA LYS A 809 -17.73 -39.18 -4.91
C LYS A 809 -17.55 -38.75 -3.45
N VAL A 810 -17.97 -37.54 -3.11
CA VAL A 810 -18.16 -37.12 -1.73
C VAL A 810 -19.63 -37.22 -1.37
N THR A 811 -19.93 -37.82 -0.22
CA THR A 811 -21.27 -37.81 0.39
C THR A 811 -21.12 -37.76 1.90
N ALA A 812 -21.65 -36.70 2.51
CA ALA A 812 -21.66 -36.52 3.96
C ALA A 812 -22.98 -35.94 4.41
N THR A 813 -23.47 -36.42 5.56
CA THR A 813 -24.75 -36.01 6.15
C THR A 813 -24.54 -35.28 7.47
N LYS A 814 -25.51 -34.45 7.83
CA LYS A 814 -25.52 -33.62 9.04
C LYS A 814 -24.21 -32.86 9.24
N VAL A 815 -23.69 -32.31 8.14
CA VAL A 815 -22.55 -31.40 8.19
C VAL A 815 -22.97 -30.16 8.97
N THR A 816 -22.19 -29.81 9.99
CA THR A 816 -22.48 -28.66 10.84
C THR A 816 -21.56 -27.48 10.56
N ALA A 817 -22.15 -26.30 10.53
CA ALA A 817 -21.44 -25.02 10.56
C ALA A 817 -22.06 -24.12 11.62
N VAL A 818 -21.24 -23.32 12.30
CA VAL A 818 -21.72 -22.40 13.34
C VAL A 818 -21.98 -21.04 12.70
N TRP A 819 -23.19 -20.51 12.84
CA TRP A 819 -23.63 -19.20 12.38
C TRP A 819 -23.68 -18.20 13.53
N GLY A 820 -23.04 -17.03 13.37
CA GLY A 820 -23.21 -15.89 14.28
C GLY A 820 -24.47 -15.07 13.96
N LEU A 821 -25.44 -15.07 14.87
CA LEU A 821 -26.74 -14.41 14.69
C LEU A 821 -26.63 -12.89 14.66
N ALA A 822 -25.64 -12.32 15.36
CA ALA A 822 -25.41 -10.87 15.41
C ALA A 822 -25.16 -10.23 14.02
N ALA A 823 -24.76 -11.03 13.03
CA ALA A 823 -24.58 -10.56 11.65
C ALA A 823 -25.89 -10.44 10.86
N GLY A 824 -26.97 -11.09 11.32
CA GLY A 824 -28.28 -11.06 10.69
C GLY A 824 -29.12 -9.88 11.18
N LYS A 825 -29.47 -8.96 10.28
CA LYS A 825 -30.31 -7.81 10.61
C LYS A 825 -31.74 -8.27 10.88
N GLY A 826 -32.29 -7.85 12.02
CA GLY A 826 -33.62 -8.26 12.46
C GLY A 826 -33.72 -9.74 12.85
N ILE A 827 -32.58 -10.43 12.98
CA ILE A 827 -32.53 -11.83 13.35
C ILE A 827 -31.94 -11.93 14.76
N THR A 828 -32.77 -12.39 15.68
CA THR A 828 -32.37 -12.79 17.04
C THR A 828 -32.49 -14.30 17.16
N LYS A 829 -32.11 -14.87 18.31
CA LYS A 829 -32.26 -16.30 18.57
C LYS A 829 -33.71 -16.81 18.42
N ASP A 830 -34.70 -15.92 18.58
CA ASP A 830 -36.13 -16.27 18.56
C ASP A 830 -36.80 -15.98 17.19
N THR A 831 -36.05 -15.42 16.23
CA THR A 831 -36.57 -15.08 14.89
C THR A 831 -36.66 -16.34 14.01
N LYS A 832 -37.83 -16.61 13.42
CA LYS A 832 -37.99 -17.65 12.40
C LYS A 832 -37.40 -17.20 11.06
N VAL A 833 -36.58 -18.05 10.45
CA VAL A 833 -35.84 -17.71 9.23
C VAL A 833 -35.99 -18.77 8.14
N ARG A 834 -35.90 -18.34 6.88
CA ARG A 834 -35.66 -19.20 5.72
C ARG A 834 -34.20 -19.10 5.30
N MET A 835 -33.58 -20.25 5.08
CA MET A 835 -32.19 -20.34 4.65
C MET A 835 -32.07 -21.09 3.31
N ARG A 836 -31.13 -20.64 2.47
CA ARG A 836 -30.70 -21.31 1.23
C ARG A 836 -29.20 -21.52 1.30
N ALA A 837 -28.77 -22.74 0.98
CA ALA A 837 -27.36 -23.08 0.85
C ALA A 837 -26.95 -23.11 -0.62
N PHE A 838 -25.71 -22.74 -0.89
CA PHE A 838 -25.09 -22.73 -2.20
C PHE A 838 -23.72 -23.38 -2.12
N GLY A 839 -23.35 -24.14 -3.15
CA GLY A 839 -22.04 -24.76 -3.26
C GLY A 839 -21.46 -24.59 -4.66
N ILE A 840 -20.17 -24.30 -4.74
CA ILE A 840 -19.42 -24.14 -6.00
C ILE A 840 -18.21 -25.07 -5.96
N GLU A 841 -18.02 -25.88 -7.00
CA GLU A 841 -16.85 -26.75 -7.13
C GLU A 841 -15.60 -25.94 -7.48
N MET A 842 -14.53 -26.18 -6.74
CA MET A 842 -13.25 -25.47 -6.81
C MET A 842 -12.08 -26.47 -6.87
N VAL A 843 -10.94 -26.07 -7.43
CA VAL A 843 -9.70 -26.85 -7.51
C VAL A 843 -8.55 -26.07 -6.87
N TYR A 844 -7.80 -26.71 -5.98
CA TYR A 844 -6.61 -26.17 -5.33
C TYR A 844 -5.39 -26.25 -6.26
N VAL A 845 -5.00 -25.11 -6.82
CA VAL A 845 -3.76 -24.93 -7.57
C VAL A 845 -2.65 -24.70 -6.55
N ALA A 846 -1.65 -25.57 -6.52
CA ALA A 846 -0.57 -25.52 -5.54
C ALA A 846 0.34 -24.31 -5.73
N GLU A 847 1.01 -23.88 -4.67
CA GLU A 847 2.06 -22.88 -4.78
C GLU A 847 3.26 -23.43 -5.59
N GLY A 848 3.91 -22.58 -6.41
CA GLY A 848 5.11 -22.99 -7.15
C GLY A 848 5.36 -22.27 -8.48
N PRO A 849 6.57 -22.46 -9.07
CA PRO A 849 7.04 -21.76 -10.27
C PRO A 849 6.31 -22.25 -11.56
N PHE A 850 6.25 -21.42 -12.61
CA PHE A 850 5.64 -21.76 -13.93
C PHE A 850 6.09 -20.77 -15.04
N ASN A 851 5.78 -21.02 -16.31
CA ASN A 851 6.15 -20.13 -17.43
C ASN A 851 4.97 -19.29 -17.96
N LEU A 852 5.26 -18.04 -18.33
CA LEU A 852 4.39 -17.12 -19.07
C LEU A 852 4.83 -17.06 -20.53
N GLY A 853 3.91 -17.38 -21.45
CA GLY A 853 4.15 -17.44 -22.89
C GLY A 853 4.51 -18.84 -23.42
N SER A 854 4.12 -19.13 -24.67
CA SER A 854 4.34 -20.42 -25.35
C SER A 854 5.73 -20.54 -25.99
N GLY A 855 6.28 -19.40 -26.43
CA GLY A 855 7.47 -19.29 -27.26
C GLY A 855 7.20 -19.26 -28.77
N GLY A 856 5.92 -19.23 -29.17
CA GLY A 856 5.45 -19.16 -30.56
C GLY A 856 5.40 -17.74 -31.16
N THR A 857 4.57 -17.55 -32.20
CA THR A 857 4.41 -16.31 -32.97
C THR A 857 3.05 -15.60 -32.80
N GLU A 858 2.28 -15.95 -31.77
CA GLU A 858 0.92 -15.45 -31.46
C GLU A 858 0.88 -13.96 -31.07
N PRO A 859 -0.15 -13.18 -31.46
CA PRO A 859 -0.26 -11.75 -31.13
C PRO A 859 -0.46 -11.52 -29.62
N PHE A 860 0.14 -10.45 -29.06
CA PHE A 860 0.05 -10.04 -27.64
C PHE A 860 0.51 -11.09 -26.60
N ARG A 861 1.35 -12.07 -27.00
CA ARG A 861 1.94 -13.08 -26.11
C ARG A 861 2.88 -12.49 -25.04
N PHE A 862 2.94 -13.11 -23.87
CA PHE A 862 4.06 -12.91 -22.93
C PHE A 862 5.34 -13.52 -23.51
N TYR A 863 6.47 -12.82 -23.35
CA TYR A 863 7.81 -13.33 -23.61
C TYR A 863 8.82 -12.54 -22.76
N LYS A 864 9.93 -13.17 -22.42
CA LYS A 864 11.12 -12.59 -21.80
C LYS A 864 11.88 -11.76 -22.83
N PHE A 865 12.05 -10.49 -22.52
CA PHE A 865 12.84 -9.55 -23.31
C PHE A 865 14.35 -9.70 -23.02
N THR A 866 15.22 -9.64 -24.04
CA THR A 866 16.69 -9.77 -23.89
C THR A 866 17.48 -8.57 -24.44
N ASP A 867 17.41 -8.28 -25.74
CA ASP A 867 18.20 -7.22 -26.42
C ASP A 867 17.43 -6.54 -27.58
N GLY A 868 16.15 -6.87 -27.74
CA GLY A 868 15.30 -6.39 -28.84
C GLY A 868 15.39 -7.21 -30.14
N THR A 869 16.25 -8.22 -30.25
CA THR A 869 16.40 -9.07 -31.45
C THR A 869 15.63 -10.40 -31.39
N GLN A 870 15.09 -10.77 -30.21
CA GLN A 870 14.38 -12.03 -29.97
C GLN A 870 13.03 -11.78 -29.27
N HIS A 871 11.94 -12.35 -29.83
CA HIS A 871 10.55 -12.12 -29.36
C HIS A 871 9.78 -13.44 -29.11
N ARG A 872 10.51 -14.52 -28.77
CA ARG A 872 10.01 -15.91 -28.68
C ARG A 872 10.47 -16.67 -27.43
N LEU A 873 11.21 -16.05 -26.51
CA LEU A 873 11.68 -16.72 -25.29
C LEU A 873 10.67 -16.49 -24.15
N PRO A 874 10.07 -17.50 -23.49
CA PRO A 874 9.07 -17.27 -22.42
C PRO A 874 9.64 -16.82 -21.06
N TYR A 875 8.80 -16.26 -20.18
CA TYR A 875 9.21 -15.74 -18.86
C TYR A 875 8.83 -16.70 -17.72
N ARG A 876 9.82 -17.21 -16.97
CA ARG A 876 9.58 -18.13 -15.85
C ARG A 876 9.32 -17.37 -14.53
N VAL A 877 8.13 -17.53 -13.97
CA VAL A 877 7.75 -17.08 -12.64
C VAL A 877 8.30 -18.07 -11.61
N THR A 878 9.07 -17.59 -10.65
CA THR A 878 9.73 -18.45 -9.65
C THR A 878 9.37 -18.14 -8.20
N GLY A 879 8.51 -17.14 -7.95
CA GLY A 879 8.04 -16.74 -6.61
C GLY A 879 6.72 -15.95 -6.66
N PRO A 880 6.03 -15.71 -5.53
CA PRO A 880 4.79 -14.89 -5.43
C PRO A 880 5.07 -13.39 -5.50
N GLY A 881 6.33 -13.04 -5.78
CA GLY A 881 6.81 -11.69 -5.97
C GLY A 881 6.42 -11.08 -7.31
N ALA A 882 6.88 -9.88 -7.55
CA ALA A 882 6.59 -9.20 -8.81
C ALA A 882 7.32 -9.86 -10.01
N ILE A 883 6.78 -9.70 -11.23
CA ILE A 883 7.34 -10.21 -12.50
C ILE A 883 7.77 -9.04 -13.40
N PRO A 884 9.06 -8.73 -13.55
CA PRO A 884 9.55 -7.66 -14.43
C PRO A 884 9.16 -7.76 -15.93
N THR A 885 9.08 -6.63 -16.65
CA THR A 885 8.63 -6.46 -18.07
C THR A 885 9.64 -5.63 -18.93
N GLY A 886 9.59 -5.53 -20.29
CA GLY A 886 10.65 -4.93 -21.20
C GLY A 886 10.19 -4.08 -22.46
N ARG A 887 11.10 -3.62 -23.38
CA ARG A 887 10.98 -2.47 -24.37
C ARG A 887 10.24 -2.62 -25.74
N ARG A 888 9.59 -1.54 -26.27
CA ARG A 888 8.35 -1.50 -27.12
C ARG A 888 8.40 -1.11 -28.64
N ALA A 889 7.36 -1.53 -29.42
CA ALA A 889 6.66 -0.73 -30.47
C ALA A 889 5.13 -1.09 -30.67
N ARG A 890 4.21 -0.18 -30.24
CA ARG A 890 2.74 -0.02 -30.49
C ARG A 890 1.74 -1.20 -30.22
N GLY A 891 1.10 -1.29 -29.02
CA GLY A 891 -0.08 -2.19 -28.79
C GLY A 891 -0.54 -2.47 -27.32
N TYR A 892 -1.12 -3.66 -27.07
CA TYR A 892 -1.71 -4.20 -25.81
C TYR A 892 -0.67 -4.81 -24.82
N GLU A 893 0.51 -4.21 -24.65
CA GLU A 893 1.65 -4.85 -23.93
C GLU A 893 1.77 -4.42 -22.46
N PRO A 894 2.26 -5.30 -21.55
CA PRO A 894 2.70 -4.96 -20.21
C PRO A 894 3.79 -3.92 -20.31
N GLU A 895 3.40 -2.75 -19.88
CA GLU A 895 4.18 -1.77 -19.22
C GLU A 895 5.74 -2.01 -19.27
N ASP A 896 6.44 -1.33 -20.19
CA ASP A 896 7.87 -1.51 -20.55
C ASP A 896 8.89 -1.25 -19.43
N GLY A 897 9.67 -2.25 -19.02
CA GLY A 897 10.69 -2.11 -17.98
C GLY A 897 10.14 -2.16 -16.55
N GLY A 898 8.83 -2.34 -16.35
CA GLY A 898 8.18 -2.46 -15.05
C GLY A 898 8.24 -3.82 -14.40
N GLU A 899 7.21 -4.13 -13.61
CA GLU A 899 6.91 -5.46 -13.11
C GLU A 899 5.39 -5.61 -12.89
N ILE A 900 4.87 -6.82 -13.06
CA ILE A 900 3.53 -7.20 -12.57
C ILE A 900 3.68 -7.44 -11.07
N PRO A 901 3.15 -6.60 -10.16
CA PRO A 901 3.49 -6.61 -8.75
C PRO A 901 3.04 -7.88 -8.03
N ALA A 902 3.75 -8.22 -6.94
CA ALA A 902 3.38 -9.30 -6.02
C ALA A 902 1.93 -9.18 -5.48
N ALA A 903 1.37 -7.96 -5.47
CA ALA A 903 -0.01 -7.63 -5.11
C ALA A 903 -1.08 -8.21 -6.04
N PHE A 904 -0.76 -8.22 -7.33
CA PHE A 904 -1.60 -8.76 -8.36
C PHE A 904 -1.34 -10.26 -8.31
N PRO A 905 -2.36 -11.10 -8.07
CA PRO A 905 -2.12 -12.53 -7.94
C PRO A 905 -1.38 -13.06 -9.17
N ASN A 906 -0.10 -13.39 -9.00
CA ASN A 906 0.82 -13.64 -10.10
C ASN A 906 0.84 -15.11 -10.52
N GLY A 907 -0.13 -15.89 -10.05
CA GLY A 907 -0.16 -17.33 -10.19
C GLY A 907 0.62 -18.06 -9.11
N TYR A 908 1.78 -17.59 -8.63
CA TYR A 908 2.69 -18.43 -7.83
C TYR A 908 2.09 -18.94 -6.53
N ALA A 909 1.39 -18.12 -5.74
CA ALA A 909 0.74 -18.57 -4.51
C ALA A 909 -0.34 -19.64 -4.79
N ALA A 910 -0.61 -20.49 -3.80
CA ALA A 910 -1.70 -21.44 -3.94
C ALA A 910 -3.06 -20.74 -3.98
N LEU A 911 -3.98 -21.22 -4.82
CA LEU A 911 -5.33 -20.67 -4.92
C LEU A 911 -6.36 -21.78 -5.15
N TYR A 912 -7.62 -21.48 -4.85
CA TYR A 912 -8.73 -22.26 -5.39
C TYR A 912 -9.32 -21.55 -6.61
N CYS A 913 -9.45 -22.28 -7.72
CA CYS A 913 -10.11 -21.84 -8.93
C CYS A 913 -11.46 -22.56 -9.09
N MET A 914 -12.49 -21.88 -9.59
CA MET A 914 -13.72 -22.57 -10.01
C MET A 914 -13.40 -23.66 -11.05
N LYS A 915 -13.92 -24.87 -10.83
CA LYS A 915 -13.66 -26.03 -11.70
C LYS A 915 -14.37 -25.92 -13.07
N TYR A 916 -15.45 -25.12 -13.11
CA TYR A 916 -16.31 -24.83 -14.27
C TYR A 916 -16.73 -23.35 -14.27
N HIS A 917 -17.11 -22.78 -15.42
CA HIS A 917 -17.72 -21.44 -15.51
C HIS A 917 -19.05 -21.32 -14.75
N ILE A 918 -19.51 -20.08 -14.52
CA ILE A 918 -20.78 -19.76 -13.87
C ILE A 918 -21.94 -20.51 -14.54
N LEU A 919 -22.63 -21.37 -13.79
CA LEU A 919 -23.70 -22.21 -14.29
C LEU A 919 -25.07 -21.53 -14.16
N LYS A 920 -25.98 -21.81 -15.09
CA LYS A 920 -27.32 -21.21 -15.13
C LYS A 920 -28.10 -21.39 -13.83
N GLY A 921 -27.98 -22.55 -13.20
CA GLY A 921 -28.63 -22.83 -11.92
C GLY A 921 -28.08 -21.96 -10.78
N GLN A 922 -26.77 -21.75 -10.74
CA GLN A 922 -26.14 -20.88 -9.77
C GLN A 922 -26.54 -19.41 -10.03
N TYR A 923 -26.56 -18.98 -11.29
CA TYR A 923 -26.94 -17.62 -11.66
C TYR A 923 -28.43 -17.34 -11.41
N ALA A 924 -29.32 -18.32 -11.62
CA ALA A 924 -30.72 -18.23 -11.24
C ALA A 924 -30.88 -18.15 -9.70
N GLY A 925 -30.09 -18.91 -8.94
CA GLY A 925 -30.02 -18.81 -7.48
C GLY A 925 -29.57 -17.42 -6.99
N PHE A 926 -28.57 -16.84 -7.66
CA PHE A 926 -28.14 -15.45 -7.49
C PHE A 926 -29.31 -14.50 -7.72
N LEU A 927 -29.93 -14.50 -8.91
CA LEU A 927 -31.05 -13.59 -9.22
C LEU A 927 -32.24 -13.74 -8.27
N ASN A 928 -32.59 -14.96 -7.84
CA ASN A 928 -33.69 -15.21 -6.90
C ASN A 928 -33.39 -14.88 -5.43
N THR A 929 -32.16 -14.53 -5.10
CA THR A 929 -31.77 -14.07 -3.76
C THR A 929 -31.30 -12.62 -3.76
N LEU A 930 -31.52 -11.94 -4.89
CA LEU A 930 -31.45 -10.49 -4.99
C LEU A 930 -32.83 -9.88 -4.76
N SER A 931 -32.85 -8.60 -4.40
CA SER A 931 -34.08 -7.81 -4.51
C SER A 931 -34.55 -7.79 -5.96
N PRO A 932 -35.87 -7.64 -6.21
CA PRO A 932 -36.43 -7.52 -7.55
C PRO A 932 -35.69 -6.56 -8.49
N GLU A 933 -35.29 -5.40 -7.97
CA GLU A 933 -34.60 -4.35 -8.71
C GLU A 933 -33.17 -4.77 -9.08
N GLN A 934 -32.46 -5.39 -8.14
CA GLN A 934 -31.12 -5.94 -8.39
C GLN A 934 -31.17 -7.10 -9.40
N ALA A 935 -32.16 -7.97 -9.28
CA ALA A 935 -32.37 -9.07 -10.19
C ALA A 935 -32.74 -8.56 -11.59
N GLN A 936 -33.50 -7.47 -11.71
CA GLN A 936 -33.83 -6.85 -12.99
C GLN A 936 -32.62 -6.25 -13.69
N VAL A 937 -31.70 -5.62 -12.95
CA VAL A 937 -30.46 -5.04 -13.51
C VAL A 937 -29.45 -6.11 -13.95
N ARG A 938 -29.39 -7.23 -13.23
CA ARG A 938 -28.48 -8.36 -13.54
C ARG A 938 -29.09 -9.40 -14.47
N TYR A 939 -30.37 -9.26 -14.78
CA TYR A 939 -31.05 -10.16 -15.71
C TYR A 939 -30.64 -9.86 -17.14
N VAL A 940 -29.80 -10.73 -17.67
CA VAL A 940 -29.45 -10.74 -19.08
C VAL A 940 -30.30 -11.78 -19.78
N ARG A 941 -31.17 -11.38 -20.72
CA ARG A 941 -32.01 -12.32 -21.51
C ARG A 941 -31.19 -13.42 -22.19
N LYS A 942 -29.93 -13.13 -22.53
CA LYS A 942 -28.98 -14.08 -23.16
C LYS A 942 -28.29 -15.03 -22.16
N SER A 943 -28.47 -14.86 -20.85
CA SER A 943 -27.90 -15.73 -19.79
C SER A 943 -28.44 -17.16 -19.80
N GLY A 944 -29.57 -17.43 -20.47
CA GLY A 944 -30.23 -18.73 -20.48
C GLY A 944 -31.05 -19.02 -19.21
N VAL A 945 -31.24 -18.01 -18.35
CA VAL A 945 -32.19 -18.03 -17.24
C VAL A 945 -33.50 -17.41 -17.71
N THR A 946 -34.63 -18.05 -17.40
CA THR A 946 -35.97 -17.57 -17.76
C THR A 946 -36.57 -16.78 -16.61
N ARG A 947 -36.98 -15.53 -16.88
CA ARG A 947 -37.74 -14.69 -15.94
C ARG A 947 -39.25 -14.89 -16.13
N SER A 948 -39.96 -15.32 -15.09
CA SER A 948 -41.42 -15.57 -15.07
C SER A 948 -42.11 -14.82 -13.91
N GLY A 949 -43.41 -14.57 -14.01
CA GLY A 949 -44.16 -13.75 -13.03
C GLY A 949 -44.35 -12.29 -13.47
N GLN A 950 -44.72 -11.42 -12.53
CA GLN A 950 -45.05 -10.01 -12.79
C GLN A 950 -44.09 -9.05 -12.06
N SER A 951 -43.87 -7.86 -12.65
CA SER A 951 -43.03 -6.82 -12.05
C SER A 951 -43.62 -6.35 -10.72
N PRO A 952 -42.78 -6.08 -9.68
CA PRO A 952 -41.33 -6.28 -9.67
C PRO A 952 -40.92 -7.74 -9.35
N ASN A 953 -41.82 -8.54 -8.76
CA ASN A 953 -41.53 -9.84 -8.16
C ASN A 953 -41.46 -11.01 -9.16
N TYR A 954 -40.39 -11.04 -9.96
CA TYR A 954 -40.12 -12.14 -10.87
C TYR A 954 -39.45 -13.34 -10.21
N THR A 955 -39.74 -14.54 -10.71
CA THR A 955 -39.00 -15.77 -10.42
C THR A 955 -38.10 -16.12 -11.60
N TYR A 956 -36.85 -16.44 -11.30
CA TYR A 956 -35.81 -16.76 -12.27
C TYR A 956 -35.53 -18.26 -12.26
N SER A 957 -35.81 -18.95 -13.35
CA SER A 957 -35.65 -20.40 -13.42
C SER A 957 -34.70 -20.77 -14.57
N PRO A 958 -33.71 -21.64 -14.34
CA PRO A 958 -32.85 -22.11 -15.41
C PRO A 958 -33.56 -23.17 -16.25
N ASP A 959 -33.32 -23.18 -17.57
CA ASP A 959 -33.76 -24.24 -18.49
C ASP A 959 -32.91 -25.53 -18.33
N PHE A 960 -31.61 -25.36 -18.07
CA PHE A 960 -30.62 -26.40 -17.86
C PHE A 960 -29.60 -25.95 -16.78
N PRO A 961 -29.84 -26.23 -15.48
CA PRO A 961 -29.10 -25.61 -14.36
C PRO A 961 -27.60 -25.89 -14.31
N TYR A 962 -27.15 -26.99 -14.93
CA TYR A 962 -25.74 -27.43 -14.90
C TYR A 962 -24.92 -26.98 -16.12
N ARG A 963 -25.46 -26.14 -17.00
CA ARG A 963 -24.74 -25.56 -18.15
C ARG A 963 -24.23 -24.16 -17.83
N SER A 964 -23.13 -23.73 -18.46
CA SER A 964 -22.59 -22.37 -18.32
C SER A 964 -23.55 -21.30 -18.87
N CYS A 965 -23.56 -20.13 -18.24
CA CYS A 965 -24.29 -18.96 -18.71
C CYS A 965 -23.66 -18.36 -19.96
N GLY A 966 -24.47 -17.94 -20.94
CA GLY A 966 -24.03 -17.18 -22.12
C GLY A 966 -24.26 -15.67 -21.98
N GLY A 967 -23.50 -14.84 -22.69
CA GLY A 967 -23.82 -13.41 -22.83
C GLY A 967 -23.73 -12.53 -21.57
N LEU A 968 -23.16 -13.03 -20.47
CA LEU A 968 -22.90 -12.25 -19.26
C LEU A 968 -21.85 -11.16 -19.53
N SER A 969 -22.06 -9.97 -18.98
CA SER A 969 -21.02 -8.93 -18.94
C SER A 969 -19.99 -9.26 -17.84
N TRP A 970 -18.84 -8.58 -17.85
CA TRP A 970 -17.84 -8.73 -16.78
C TRP A 970 -18.45 -8.37 -15.41
N ALA A 971 -19.31 -7.34 -15.39
CA ALA A 971 -20.05 -6.92 -14.21
C ALA A 971 -21.00 -8.00 -13.67
N ASP A 972 -21.62 -8.78 -14.55
CA ASP A 972 -22.49 -9.89 -14.14
C ASP A 972 -21.68 -11.03 -13.52
N GLY A 973 -20.51 -11.34 -14.10
CA GLY A 973 -19.59 -12.37 -13.60
C GLY A 973 -18.99 -12.04 -12.23
N VAL A 974 -18.51 -10.81 -12.01
CA VAL A 974 -17.97 -10.40 -10.69
C VAL A 974 -19.06 -10.18 -9.64
N ALA A 975 -20.28 -9.78 -10.05
CA ALA A 975 -21.40 -9.69 -9.12
C ALA A 975 -21.83 -11.08 -8.64
N PHE A 976 -21.83 -12.08 -9.52
CA PHE A 976 -22.02 -13.48 -9.15
C PHE A 976 -20.90 -13.98 -8.22
N GLY A 977 -19.63 -13.72 -8.57
CA GLY A 977 -18.46 -14.07 -7.74
C GLY A 977 -18.57 -13.48 -6.34
N ALA A 978 -18.85 -12.18 -6.22
CA ALA A 978 -19.03 -11.50 -4.94
C ALA A 978 -20.24 -12.02 -4.15
N TRP A 979 -21.38 -12.28 -4.82
CA TRP A 979 -22.53 -12.90 -4.18
C TRP A 979 -22.18 -14.27 -3.59
N ALA A 980 -21.28 -15.00 -4.24
CA ALA A 980 -20.73 -16.26 -3.80
C ALA A 980 -19.50 -16.15 -2.89
N ALA A 981 -19.03 -14.95 -2.53
CA ALA A 981 -17.79 -14.72 -1.78
C ALA A 981 -16.52 -15.30 -2.46
N LEU A 982 -16.51 -15.33 -3.80
CA LEU A 982 -15.37 -15.62 -4.66
C LEU A 982 -14.87 -14.35 -5.38
N ARG A 983 -13.66 -14.42 -5.96
CA ARG A 983 -13.09 -13.36 -6.81
C ARG A 983 -12.84 -13.85 -8.25
N PRO A 984 -12.83 -12.96 -9.25
CA PRO A 984 -12.32 -13.29 -10.58
C PRO A 984 -10.81 -13.62 -10.54
N MET A 985 -10.36 -14.38 -11.53
CA MET A 985 -8.96 -14.80 -11.70
C MET A 985 -8.15 -13.81 -12.54
N THR A 986 -6.84 -13.71 -12.30
CA THR A 986 -5.93 -12.93 -13.15
C THR A 986 -5.46 -13.66 -14.42
N GLU A 987 -4.93 -12.94 -15.42
CA GLU A 987 -4.36 -13.55 -16.62
C GLU A 987 -3.08 -14.35 -16.34
N LEU A 988 -2.39 -14.07 -15.24
CA LEU A 988 -1.21 -14.82 -14.79
C LEU A 988 -1.57 -16.09 -14.02
N GLU A 989 -2.56 -16.00 -13.14
CA GLU A 989 -3.19 -17.18 -12.55
C GLU A 989 -3.80 -18.04 -13.64
N PHE A 990 -4.37 -17.43 -14.69
CA PHE A 990 -4.85 -18.13 -15.87
C PHE A 990 -3.71 -18.85 -16.60
N GLU A 991 -2.58 -18.20 -16.88
CA GLU A 991 -1.39 -18.86 -17.44
C GLU A 991 -0.89 -20.03 -16.55
N LYS A 992 -0.85 -19.86 -15.22
CA LYS A 992 -0.46 -20.94 -14.30
C LYS A 992 -1.47 -22.09 -14.28
N VAL A 993 -2.75 -21.76 -14.20
CA VAL A 993 -3.84 -22.74 -14.19
C VAL A 993 -3.78 -23.53 -15.51
N SER A 994 -3.56 -22.85 -16.64
CA SER A 994 -3.43 -23.46 -17.96
C SER A 994 -2.21 -24.38 -18.08
N ARG A 995 -1.01 -23.94 -17.67
CA ARG A 995 0.27 -24.58 -18.06
C ARG A 995 1.01 -25.34 -16.95
N GLY A 996 0.82 -24.98 -15.69
CA GLY A 996 1.57 -25.57 -14.56
C GLY A 996 3.10 -25.32 -14.60
N PRO A 997 3.89 -26.01 -13.77
CA PRO A 997 5.33 -25.79 -13.58
C PRO A 997 6.25 -26.20 -14.75
N MET A 998 5.68 -26.56 -15.92
CA MET A 998 6.38 -27.10 -17.10
C MET A 998 7.27 -26.05 -17.80
N GLU A 999 8.38 -26.48 -18.43
CA GLU A 999 9.26 -25.60 -19.22
C GLU A 999 8.58 -25.06 -20.49
N ALA A 1000 9.04 -23.91 -20.98
CA ALA A 1000 8.45 -23.25 -22.12
C ALA A 1000 8.82 -23.91 -23.46
N GLY A 1001 7.86 -23.96 -24.41
CA GLY A 1001 7.97 -24.75 -25.66
C GLY A 1001 7.16 -26.05 -25.67
N TRP A 1002 6.39 -26.33 -24.63
CA TRP A 1002 5.51 -27.51 -24.59
C TRP A 1002 4.16 -27.29 -25.32
N ASP A 1003 3.78 -26.04 -25.58
CA ASP A 1003 2.51 -25.69 -26.23
C ASP A 1003 2.74 -24.86 -27.50
N THR A 1004 2.94 -25.54 -28.62
CA THR A 1004 3.15 -24.98 -29.95
C THR A 1004 1.81 -24.80 -30.67
N GLY A 1005 1.00 -23.86 -30.16
CA GLY A 1005 -0.42 -23.70 -30.47
C GLY A 1005 -0.86 -24.20 -31.85
N ASP A 1006 -1.80 -25.15 -31.87
CA ASP A 1006 -2.58 -25.49 -33.08
C ASP A 1006 -3.82 -26.41 -32.90
N ARG A 1007 -4.27 -26.87 -31.70
CA ARG A 1007 -5.48 -27.74 -31.59
C ARG A 1007 -6.37 -27.54 -30.34
N LEU A 1008 -7.63 -27.95 -30.49
CA LEU A 1008 -8.86 -27.64 -29.71
C LEU A 1008 -8.94 -28.30 -28.31
N ASP A 1009 -9.34 -27.49 -27.31
CA ASP A 1009 -9.86 -27.78 -25.96
C ASP A 1009 -9.18 -28.90 -25.14
N HIS A 1010 -8.15 -28.54 -24.36
CA HIS A 1010 -7.53 -29.40 -23.33
C HIS A 1010 -7.83 -28.90 -21.89
N PRO A 1011 -7.92 -29.78 -20.87
CA PRO A 1011 -7.97 -29.34 -19.48
C PRO A 1011 -6.62 -28.72 -19.07
N SER A 1012 -6.69 -27.82 -18.11
CA SER A 1012 -5.52 -27.15 -17.53
C SER A 1012 -4.58 -28.16 -16.84
N TYR A 1013 -3.29 -27.85 -16.65
CA TYR A 1013 -2.34 -28.72 -15.90
C TYR A 1013 -2.88 -29.17 -14.53
N TRP A 1014 -3.70 -28.34 -13.90
CA TRP A 1014 -4.29 -28.58 -12.58
C TRP A 1014 -5.67 -29.26 -12.64
N ALA A 1015 -6.10 -29.73 -13.82
CA ALA A 1015 -7.39 -30.36 -14.11
C ALA A 1015 -8.63 -29.43 -14.04
N VAL A 1016 -8.45 -28.11 -14.23
CA VAL A 1016 -9.57 -27.18 -14.46
C VAL A 1016 -10.14 -27.40 -15.86
N GLN A 1017 -11.47 -27.55 -15.97
CA GLN A 1017 -12.15 -28.05 -17.17
C GLN A 1017 -12.59 -26.92 -18.11
N SER A 1018 -12.62 -27.18 -19.42
CA SER A 1018 -13.10 -26.23 -20.45
C SER A 1018 -12.40 -24.85 -20.43
N TRP A 1019 -11.07 -24.85 -20.29
CA TRP A 1019 -10.24 -23.68 -19.92
C TRP A 1019 -9.43 -23.06 -21.09
N CYS A 1020 -8.94 -23.82 -22.09
CA CYS A 1020 -8.17 -23.31 -23.24
C CYS A 1020 -8.44 -24.06 -24.58
N GLY A 1021 -8.98 -23.39 -25.62
CA GLY A 1021 -9.03 -23.88 -27.01
C GLY A 1021 -9.93 -23.06 -27.97
N TRP A 1022 -9.78 -23.25 -29.30
CA TRP A 1022 -10.27 -22.34 -30.36
C TRP A 1022 -11.81 -22.18 -30.45
N ARG A 1023 -12.60 -22.95 -29.70
CA ARG A 1023 -14.08 -22.93 -29.70
C ARG A 1023 -14.70 -22.63 -28.33
N VAL A 1024 -13.91 -22.22 -27.34
CA VAL A 1024 -14.37 -21.86 -25.99
C VAL A 1024 -14.64 -20.35 -25.89
N PHE A 1025 -15.59 -19.94 -25.04
CA PHE A 1025 -15.87 -18.53 -24.78
C PHE A 1025 -14.60 -17.83 -24.24
N PRO A 1026 -14.28 -16.59 -24.69
CA PRO A 1026 -13.13 -15.87 -24.16
C PRO A 1026 -13.26 -15.67 -22.65
N GLU A 1027 -12.22 -16.07 -21.91
CA GLU A 1027 -12.15 -15.83 -20.48
C GLU A 1027 -12.07 -14.33 -20.19
N ARG A 1028 -12.79 -13.90 -19.17
CA ARG A 1028 -12.79 -12.49 -18.76
C ARG A 1028 -11.94 -12.34 -17.51
N VAL A 1029 -10.65 -12.60 -17.69
CA VAL A 1029 -9.62 -12.50 -16.66
C VAL A 1029 -9.33 -11.04 -16.32
N VAL A 1030 -8.78 -10.86 -15.13
CA VAL A 1030 -8.16 -9.61 -14.73
C VAL A 1030 -6.79 -9.56 -15.44
N THR A 1031 -6.65 -8.68 -16.44
CA THR A 1031 -5.44 -8.51 -17.24
C THR A 1031 -4.30 -7.86 -16.43
N ALA A 1032 -3.10 -8.39 -16.59
CA ALA A 1032 -1.84 -7.84 -16.09
C ALA A 1032 -1.21 -6.85 -17.08
N ALA A 1033 -1.73 -6.75 -18.31
CA ALA A 1033 -1.31 -5.77 -19.32
C ALA A 1033 -1.54 -4.31 -18.87
N ASN A 1034 -2.27 -4.08 -17.78
CA ASN A 1034 -2.39 -2.78 -17.14
C ASN A 1034 -2.71 -2.93 -15.64
N ALA A 1035 -2.35 -1.96 -14.80
CA ALA A 1035 -2.60 -2.10 -13.35
C ALA A 1035 -4.01 -1.65 -12.91
N ARG A 1036 -4.99 -1.57 -13.84
CA ARG A 1036 -6.44 -1.61 -13.53
C ARG A 1036 -6.79 -2.99 -12.97
N GLY A 1037 -6.05 -4.00 -13.41
CA GLY A 1037 -6.57 -5.34 -13.58
C GLY A 1037 -7.52 -5.42 -14.78
#